data_AF-A0A1F5XH78-F1
#
_entry.id   AF-A0A1F5XH78-F1
#
_cell.length_a   1.000
_cell.length_b   1.000
_cell.length_c   1.000
_cell.angle_alpha   90.00
_cell.angle_beta   90.00
_cell.angle_gamma   90.00
#
_symmetry.space_group_name_H-M   'P 1'
#
loop_
_entity.id
_entity.type
_entity.pdbx_description
1 polymer ?
#
loop_
_entity_poly.entity_id
_entity_poly.type
_entity_poly.pdbx_seq_one_letter_code
_entity_poly.pdbx_strand_id
1 'polypeptide(L)'
;MFGKSRFYRKYLLLAGLAALAGAGAVFAYSPHYTHPDLTEEMVKFYNASEGQKIGGEFLQVLRRGSINEDTDPRWINHFYDPQSGEGWTGEHLGPHGKEMVQGISNTLVAMNFTPLPAPKWAEDQEAQNKFIDYGWNHTWQKAIYDYANGDKEKAFESLGYVLHLIEDMSVPDHTRNDSHPHVAGDPGSPYEEWAKLYTNNNKLDTAEKLLGEKAATPQFFNLKGAFDYTAKYSNENFFSEETIVDSKYNLPKHDYEKFFGTTKFYYKTDIFGDYPIAKRTQDNQGNLEYTLTDELILSSYFSRLSRRAVLAGAGVIELFFKEAERAKHDPSILEKPPAPPTAMGTIGTMLLTRVVSPLGLISPLARGIYRAFNNLRSALFASVSKISPNEPQVAVEPNPPSQGETRAPNLAVKPPSGTNLDVGRLSEPPDSSTSDVGASLTSDVSPPGGVEEGSVTSPLLQGGGRGGEDLPPFLQLHAAGGGVAGFGGGAPAPSTSDVLTSSTSDVTPPDISLDVSECPGLASVSGECLVASSTATVSWSSAAGDLNHYIIECEKLGAACSGFNFASTAATSTVYSLPADDATYIFKAKAVDNAENESAQTTKTVVFFTRPVVINEIAWAGTASNAADEWIELYNRSSKSVNLASWVLYAEDSVPYINLSGTISAGGYYLIERTDNDSVSDVAADLTAPFSGSGAGSGLGNGGETLVLSRASTTVDQNVLCSNAWCGGFAAPTYSSMERIDMEVAGTDTGNWGTSNGVVKNGLDSAGAALTATPRARNSLHYLISQSATLSSDKTLKQSFGTYIIKNNETLTIASGKTLTIEPGVTAKMGDSADLIVDGILKSDGTGANNILFTALSSSPAAGSWRNVRITSASQNSSVSHTRFKYGGGFASNIPSERRALLSVIDNSITISNSIFENSFSAGARLTISNSTIQNNTFSAGTTTADNVGLYVVGGAPTVSGNTFSENYFGAKMEGAAASYADNVFNNNISYALYSSNGSSTFSGNSGAGNGKNGIALLGTISAAGGTTTLASNSLAYITTSSSYAEIAAGASLVLQAGARFSGEDSSSRLTVNGALKLEGASKDSIIFTSLADAAPGEWYGIVVNSGGYLYGGGFTLRYGGFGAGGNPNAIAGIGVFGGSVSLSDGRIENNYKAGMRLYDHATSTLTNFEFNNHTSPASNSTALVVANAGVILNTVSFSDNFLGVSSSNSTIQATDVTFSGNTTDKSPANAF
;
A
#
# COMPACT_ATOMS: atom_id res chain seq x y z
N MET A 1 -28.92 -7.88 -57.69
CA MET A 1 -28.51 -6.81 -56.75
C MET A 1 -28.75 -7.28 -55.33
N PHE A 2 -28.28 -6.55 -54.31
CA PHE A 2 -27.99 -7.04 -52.94
C PHE A 2 -26.83 -8.07 -52.91
N GLY A 3 -25.91 -7.91 -51.93
CA GLY A 3 -24.69 -8.75 -51.84
C GLY A 3 -23.39 -8.06 -51.38
N LYS A 4 -23.44 -6.92 -50.66
CA LYS A 4 -22.23 -6.19 -50.21
C LYS A 4 -22.17 -5.79 -48.72
N SER A 5 -23.13 -6.22 -47.87
CA SER A 5 -23.23 -5.72 -46.48
C SER A 5 -22.26 -6.34 -45.46
N ARG A 6 -21.85 -7.62 -45.63
CA ARG A 6 -21.01 -8.31 -44.62
C ARG A 6 -19.51 -7.94 -44.64
N PHE A 7 -18.99 -7.35 -45.73
CA PHE A 7 -17.58 -6.96 -45.81
C PHE A 7 -17.30 -5.62 -45.11
N TYR A 8 -18.24 -4.68 -45.19
CA TYR A 8 -18.14 -3.37 -44.54
C TYR A 8 -18.14 -3.47 -43.01
N ARG A 9 -19.00 -4.34 -42.42
CA ARG A 9 -19.07 -4.54 -40.95
C ARG A 9 -17.74 -4.98 -40.32
N LYS A 10 -16.91 -5.79 -40.99
CA LYS A 10 -15.59 -6.20 -40.44
C LYS A 10 -14.53 -5.11 -40.53
N TYR A 11 -14.59 -4.22 -41.53
CA TYR A 11 -13.71 -3.04 -41.57
C TYR A 11 -14.12 -1.99 -40.53
N LEU A 12 -15.43 -1.79 -40.31
CA LEU A 12 -15.94 -0.90 -39.26
C LEU A 12 -15.57 -1.38 -37.85
N LEU A 13 -15.60 -2.69 -37.55
CA LEU A 13 -15.13 -3.19 -36.25
C LEU A 13 -13.63 -2.91 -36.00
N LEU A 14 -12.78 -3.13 -37.00
CA LEU A 14 -11.33 -2.87 -36.86
C LEU A 14 -10.99 -1.38 -36.80
N ALA A 15 -11.76 -0.53 -37.48
CA ALA A 15 -11.65 0.93 -37.33
C ALA A 15 -12.17 1.42 -35.96
N GLY A 16 -13.28 0.85 -35.47
CA GLY A 16 -13.84 1.18 -34.15
C GLY A 16 -12.94 0.76 -32.99
N LEU A 17 -12.28 -0.40 -33.07
CA LEU A 17 -11.27 -0.82 -32.08
C LEU A 17 -10.02 0.07 -32.10
N ALA A 18 -9.60 0.57 -33.26
CA ALA A 18 -8.52 1.55 -33.35
C ALA A 18 -8.94 2.95 -32.84
N ALA A 19 -10.23 3.28 -32.85
CA ALA A 19 -10.77 4.50 -32.26
C ALA A 19 -10.96 4.39 -30.73
N LEU A 20 -11.26 3.21 -30.19
CA LEU A 20 -11.35 2.96 -28.75
C LEU A 20 -9.97 2.82 -28.09
N ALA A 21 -9.01 2.14 -28.71
CA ALA A 21 -7.61 2.14 -28.26
C ALA A 21 -6.83 3.40 -28.69
N GLY A 22 -7.53 4.36 -29.30
CA GLY A 22 -7.05 5.67 -29.72
C GLY A 22 -7.85 6.83 -29.11
N ALA A 23 -8.72 6.52 -28.14
CA ALA A 23 -9.32 7.43 -27.19
C ALA A 23 -8.84 6.99 -25.81
N GLY A 24 -8.45 7.92 -24.94
CA GLY A 24 -8.38 7.63 -23.52
C GLY A 24 -9.78 7.37 -22.99
N ALA A 25 -9.87 6.61 -21.90
CA ALA A 25 -11.10 6.61 -21.11
C ALA A 25 -11.33 8.03 -20.58
N VAL A 26 -12.59 8.44 -20.53
CA VAL A 26 -12.99 9.67 -19.84
C VAL A 26 -13.18 9.27 -18.38
N PHE A 27 -12.14 9.47 -17.58
CA PHE A 27 -12.17 9.27 -16.14
C PHE A 27 -12.75 10.51 -15.47
N ALA A 28 -13.36 10.35 -14.30
CA ALA A 28 -13.74 11.46 -13.44
C ALA A 28 -12.53 11.88 -12.58
N TYR A 29 -12.62 11.68 -11.28
CA TYR A 29 -11.46 11.74 -10.40
C TYR A 29 -10.46 10.61 -10.72
N SER A 30 -9.21 10.73 -10.25
CA SER A 30 -8.22 9.69 -10.55
C SER A 30 -8.51 8.39 -9.77
N PRO A 31 -8.66 7.23 -10.44
CA PRO A 31 -8.99 5.95 -9.79
C PRO A 31 -8.02 5.56 -8.68
N HIS A 32 -6.75 5.92 -8.80
CA HIS A 32 -5.69 5.47 -7.88
C HIS A 32 -5.36 6.48 -6.78
N TYR A 33 -6.00 7.65 -6.77
CA TYR A 33 -5.77 8.71 -5.79
C TYR A 33 -7.10 9.29 -5.29
N THR A 34 -7.73 10.14 -6.11
CA THR A 34 -8.80 11.02 -5.64
C THR A 34 -10.10 10.28 -5.31
N HIS A 35 -10.49 9.26 -6.09
CA HIS A 35 -11.61 8.36 -5.73
C HIS A 35 -11.40 7.65 -4.38
N PRO A 36 -10.38 6.77 -4.21
CA PRO A 36 -10.20 6.02 -2.96
C PRO A 36 -9.90 6.91 -1.75
N ASP A 37 -9.38 8.13 -1.93
CA ASP A 37 -9.16 9.06 -0.82
C ASP A 37 -10.44 9.82 -0.42
N LEU A 38 -11.31 10.19 -1.37
CA LEU A 38 -12.66 10.71 -1.07
C LEU A 38 -13.55 9.64 -0.41
N THR A 39 -13.50 8.40 -0.90
CA THR A 39 -14.16 7.24 -0.30
C THR A 39 -13.71 7.03 1.16
N GLU A 40 -12.44 7.28 1.48
CA GLU A 40 -11.94 7.23 2.85
C GLU A 40 -12.46 8.39 3.72
N GLU A 41 -12.53 9.61 3.19
CA GLU A 41 -13.13 10.76 3.89
C GLU A 41 -14.63 10.57 4.15
N MET A 42 -15.39 9.97 3.23
CA MET A 42 -16.79 9.57 3.45
C MET A 42 -16.92 8.63 4.66
N VAL A 43 -16.08 7.59 4.71
CA VAL A 43 -16.10 6.59 5.79
C VAL A 43 -15.67 7.23 7.12
N LYS A 44 -14.67 8.11 7.14
CA LYS A 44 -14.26 8.88 8.34
C LYS A 44 -15.40 9.75 8.86
N PHE A 45 -16.03 10.55 7.99
CA PHE A 45 -17.13 11.44 8.36
C PHE A 45 -18.34 10.64 8.87
N TYR A 46 -18.72 9.58 8.16
CA TYR A 46 -19.79 8.67 8.58
C TYR A 46 -19.50 8.03 9.94
N ASN A 47 -18.30 7.47 10.13
CA ASN A 47 -17.88 6.80 11.36
C ASN A 47 -17.80 7.72 12.60
N ALA A 48 -17.88 9.05 12.45
CA ALA A 48 -18.01 9.97 13.59
C ALA A 48 -19.43 10.08 14.15
N SER A 49 -20.47 9.74 13.37
CA SER A 49 -21.88 9.81 13.79
C SER A 49 -22.32 8.64 14.68
N GLU A 50 -23.38 8.79 15.48
CA GLU A 50 -23.94 7.68 16.28
C GLU A 50 -24.68 6.68 15.39
N GLY A 51 -24.09 5.50 15.18
CA GLY A 51 -24.62 4.48 14.26
C GLY A 51 -23.69 3.27 14.15
N GLN A 52 -24.02 2.36 13.22
CA GLN A 52 -23.13 1.24 12.87
C GLN A 52 -21.83 1.78 12.27
N LYS A 53 -20.69 1.20 12.62
CA LYS A 53 -19.37 1.61 12.09
C LYS A 53 -18.90 0.70 10.97
N ILE A 54 -18.14 1.26 10.03
CA ILE A 54 -17.36 0.52 9.03
C ILE A 54 -15.95 0.30 9.61
N GLY A 55 -15.54 -0.96 9.74
CA GLY A 55 -14.19 -1.34 10.20
C GLY A 55 -13.11 -1.07 9.14
N GLY A 56 -11.86 -0.88 9.57
CA GLY A 56 -10.73 -0.57 8.67
C GLY A 56 -10.46 -1.64 7.60
N GLU A 57 -10.84 -2.90 7.86
CA GLU A 57 -10.84 -3.99 6.89
C GLU A 57 -11.80 -3.72 5.70
N PHE A 58 -13.04 -3.30 5.98
CA PHE A 58 -14.04 -3.00 4.96
C PHE A 58 -13.82 -1.64 4.28
N LEU A 59 -13.13 -0.70 4.92
CA LEU A 59 -12.66 0.53 4.28
C LEU A 59 -11.78 0.22 3.06
N GLN A 60 -10.82 -0.70 3.15
CA GLN A 60 -9.97 -1.02 2.00
C GLN A 60 -10.73 -1.78 0.91
N VAL A 61 -11.81 -2.49 1.26
CA VAL A 61 -12.72 -3.14 0.30
C VAL A 61 -13.62 -2.11 -0.41
N LEU A 62 -14.10 -1.08 0.29
CA LEU A 62 -14.81 0.06 -0.32
C LEU A 62 -13.90 0.81 -1.31
N ARG A 63 -12.66 1.12 -0.91
CA ARG A 63 -11.65 1.74 -1.79
C ARG A 63 -11.33 0.85 -3.00
N ARG A 64 -11.26 -0.47 -2.84
CA ARG A 64 -11.13 -1.43 -3.96
C ARG A 64 -12.32 -1.36 -4.92
N GLY A 65 -13.54 -1.20 -4.40
CA GLY A 65 -14.74 -0.97 -5.21
C GLY A 65 -14.67 0.33 -6.00
N SER A 66 -14.32 1.46 -5.36
CA SER A 66 -14.25 2.76 -6.05
C SER A 66 -13.05 2.93 -7.00
N ILE A 67 -11.99 2.14 -6.85
CA ILE A 67 -10.92 2.02 -7.86
C ILE A 67 -11.43 1.30 -9.13
N ASN A 68 -12.36 0.35 -9.00
CA ASN A 68 -12.68 -0.61 -10.06
C ASN A 68 -13.84 -0.18 -10.99
N GLU A 69 -14.69 0.77 -10.61
CA GLU A 69 -15.80 1.26 -11.45
C GLU A 69 -15.30 2.01 -12.71
N ASP A 70 -14.05 2.48 -12.73
CA ASP A 70 -13.36 3.01 -13.92
C ASP A 70 -13.01 1.96 -15.00
N THR A 71 -13.15 0.66 -14.71
CA THR A 71 -12.68 -0.39 -15.62
C THR A 71 -13.43 -0.38 -16.96
N ASP A 72 -12.69 -0.31 -18.08
CA ASP A 72 -13.24 -0.35 -19.45
C ASP A 72 -14.30 -1.46 -19.66
N PRO A 73 -15.53 -1.18 -20.15
CA PRO A 73 -16.02 0.10 -20.67
C PRO A 73 -17.02 0.79 -19.73
N ARG A 74 -16.89 0.64 -18.40
CA ARG A 74 -17.90 1.10 -17.42
C ARG A 74 -18.07 2.63 -17.40
N TRP A 75 -16.99 3.38 -17.62
CA TRP A 75 -16.92 4.85 -17.60
C TRP A 75 -17.96 5.58 -18.46
N ILE A 76 -18.44 4.93 -19.53
CA ILE A 76 -19.49 5.50 -20.40
C ILE A 76 -20.84 5.72 -19.68
N ASN A 77 -20.98 5.25 -18.43
CA ASN A 77 -22.15 5.41 -17.58
C ASN A 77 -21.94 6.36 -16.39
N HIS A 78 -20.75 6.95 -16.23
CA HIS A 78 -20.42 7.89 -15.14
C HIS A 78 -21.07 9.27 -15.28
N PHE A 79 -21.69 9.52 -16.44
CA PHE A 79 -22.31 10.79 -16.79
C PHE A 79 -23.77 10.88 -16.32
N TYR A 80 -24.17 12.04 -15.82
CA TYR A 80 -25.58 12.35 -15.54
C TYR A 80 -25.82 13.87 -15.45
N ASP A 81 -26.52 14.43 -16.45
CA ASP A 81 -27.00 15.81 -16.38
C ASP A 81 -28.31 15.88 -15.57
N PRO A 82 -28.33 16.54 -14.40
CA PRO A 82 -29.52 16.65 -13.56
C PRO A 82 -30.61 17.57 -14.12
N GLN A 83 -30.34 18.36 -15.18
CA GLN A 83 -31.35 19.21 -15.83
C GLN A 83 -32.19 18.42 -16.85
N SER A 84 -31.55 17.61 -17.69
CA SER A 84 -32.21 16.78 -18.72
C SER A 84 -32.58 15.38 -18.23
N GLY A 85 -31.81 14.82 -17.30
CA GLY A 85 -31.84 13.41 -16.90
C GLY A 85 -31.04 12.49 -17.83
N GLU A 86 -30.28 13.03 -18.78
CA GLU A 86 -29.50 12.26 -19.76
C GLU A 86 -28.17 11.77 -19.17
N GLY A 87 -27.69 10.63 -19.69
CA GLY A 87 -26.33 10.12 -19.46
C GLY A 87 -25.37 10.58 -20.56
N TRP A 88 -24.31 9.81 -20.81
CA TRP A 88 -23.31 10.14 -21.84
C TRP A 88 -23.94 10.24 -23.25
N THR A 89 -23.73 11.37 -23.91
CA THR A 89 -24.22 11.66 -25.27
C THR A 89 -23.10 11.67 -26.33
N GLY A 90 -21.83 11.80 -25.92
CA GLY A 90 -20.69 11.98 -26.81
C GLY A 90 -20.53 13.40 -27.37
N GLU A 91 -21.02 14.40 -26.63
CA GLU A 91 -20.72 15.82 -26.87
C GLU A 91 -19.29 16.18 -26.39
N HIS A 92 -18.81 17.39 -26.69
CA HIS A 92 -17.53 17.98 -26.24
C HIS A 92 -16.21 17.21 -26.49
N LEU A 93 -16.22 16.07 -27.20
CA LEU A 93 -15.06 15.23 -27.60
C LEU A 93 -13.99 15.90 -28.52
N GLY A 94 -13.71 17.19 -28.34
CA GLY A 94 -12.68 17.94 -29.05
C GLY A 94 -12.84 18.02 -30.58
N PRO A 95 -11.79 18.48 -31.30
CA PRO A 95 -11.84 18.72 -32.75
C PRO A 95 -12.16 17.49 -33.61
N HIS A 96 -11.96 16.28 -33.09
CA HIS A 96 -12.14 15.01 -33.80
C HIS A 96 -13.38 14.21 -33.37
N GLY A 97 -14.16 14.73 -32.41
CA GLY A 97 -15.20 13.97 -31.70
C GLY A 97 -16.19 13.19 -32.57
N LYS A 98 -16.63 13.74 -33.72
CA LYS A 98 -17.63 13.08 -34.59
C LYS A 98 -17.16 11.72 -35.14
N GLU A 99 -15.86 11.55 -35.35
CA GLU A 99 -15.29 10.29 -35.84
C GLU A 99 -15.17 9.28 -34.70
N MET A 100 -14.86 9.75 -33.48
CA MET A 100 -14.82 8.97 -32.25
C MET A 100 -16.21 8.50 -31.78
N VAL A 101 -17.22 9.39 -31.71
CA VAL A 101 -18.63 9.02 -31.42
C VAL A 101 -19.09 7.93 -32.37
N GLN A 102 -18.78 8.06 -33.67
CA GLN A 102 -19.15 7.06 -34.66
C GLN A 102 -18.41 5.74 -34.45
N GLY A 103 -17.16 5.76 -34.00
CA GLY A 103 -16.39 4.59 -33.57
C GLY A 103 -17.04 3.88 -32.38
N ILE A 104 -17.23 4.60 -31.27
CA ILE A 104 -17.86 4.11 -30.03
C ILE A 104 -19.25 3.54 -30.33
N SER A 105 -20.14 4.31 -30.98
CA SER A 105 -21.50 3.89 -31.31
C SER A 105 -21.57 2.58 -32.11
N ASN A 106 -20.63 2.35 -33.04
CA ASN A 106 -20.53 1.09 -33.77
C ASN A 106 -20.16 -0.10 -32.87
N THR A 107 -19.33 0.13 -31.84
CA THR A 107 -18.94 -0.88 -30.84
C THR A 107 -20.05 -1.16 -29.85
N LEU A 108 -20.75 -0.14 -29.32
CA LEU A 108 -21.88 -0.34 -28.39
C LEU A 108 -23.00 -1.17 -29.06
N VAL A 109 -23.31 -0.86 -30.33
CA VAL A 109 -24.25 -1.64 -31.16
C VAL A 109 -23.74 -3.06 -31.44
N ALA A 110 -22.44 -3.29 -31.52
CA ALA A 110 -21.87 -4.64 -31.64
C ALA A 110 -21.90 -5.43 -30.32
N MET A 111 -21.86 -4.76 -29.17
CA MET A 111 -21.93 -5.35 -27.83
C MET A 111 -23.37 -5.49 -27.29
N ASN A 112 -24.38 -4.96 -28.00
CA ASN A 112 -25.76 -4.86 -27.53
C ASN A 112 -25.87 -4.09 -26.18
N PHE A 113 -24.98 -3.11 -26.02
CA PHE A 113 -24.91 -2.22 -24.86
C PHE A 113 -25.61 -0.89 -25.16
N THR A 114 -26.05 -0.20 -24.11
CA THR A 114 -26.70 1.11 -24.19
C THR A 114 -26.28 1.88 -22.95
N PRO A 115 -25.57 3.02 -23.09
CA PRO A 115 -25.18 3.84 -21.95
C PRO A 115 -26.38 4.25 -21.12
N LEU A 116 -26.23 4.19 -19.80
CA LEU A 116 -27.23 4.63 -18.85
C LEU A 116 -26.68 5.82 -18.06
N PRO A 117 -27.52 6.78 -17.63
CA PRO A 117 -27.08 7.79 -16.67
C PRO A 117 -26.68 7.14 -15.35
N ALA A 118 -25.65 7.68 -14.69
CA ALA A 118 -25.04 7.10 -13.48
C ALA A 118 -26.03 6.61 -12.38
N PRO A 119 -27.11 7.34 -12.02
CA PRO A 119 -28.08 6.86 -11.04
C PRO A 119 -28.77 5.57 -11.46
N LYS A 120 -29.03 5.40 -12.77
CA LYS A 120 -29.65 4.19 -13.32
C LYS A 120 -28.63 3.07 -13.50
N TRP A 121 -27.38 3.38 -13.86
CA TRP A 121 -26.32 2.36 -13.93
C TRP A 121 -26.06 1.70 -12.57
N ALA A 122 -26.15 2.48 -11.48
CA ALA A 122 -26.07 1.96 -10.12
C ALA A 122 -27.22 1.00 -9.71
N GLU A 123 -28.39 1.09 -10.36
CA GLU A 123 -29.61 0.33 -10.02
C GLU A 123 -30.01 -0.74 -11.06
N ASP A 124 -29.49 -0.70 -12.29
CA ASP A 124 -29.93 -1.58 -13.38
C ASP A 124 -29.18 -2.93 -13.40
N GLN A 125 -29.71 -3.89 -12.63
CA GLN A 125 -29.17 -5.25 -12.58
C GLN A 125 -29.13 -5.93 -13.95
N GLU A 126 -30.08 -5.71 -14.85
CA GLU A 126 -30.06 -6.36 -16.17
C GLU A 126 -28.93 -5.80 -17.04
N ALA A 127 -28.67 -4.50 -16.98
CA ALA A 127 -27.58 -3.85 -17.70
C ALA A 127 -26.20 -4.32 -17.22
N GLN A 128 -25.96 -4.36 -15.90
CA GLN A 128 -24.68 -4.88 -15.37
C GLN A 128 -24.54 -6.41 -15.57
N ASN A 129 -25.63 -7.18 -15.49
CA ASN A 129 -25.59 -8.64 -15.65
C ASN A 129 -25.28 -9.12 -17.09
N LYS A 130 -25.30 -8.22 -18.09
CA LYS A 130 -24.73 -8.51 -19.42
C LYS A 130 -23.23 -8.86 -19.38
N PHE A 131 -22.55 -8.54 -18.28
CA PHE A 131 -21.13 -8.81 -18.04
C PHE A 131 -20.88 -9.85 -16.92
N ILE A 132 -21.88 -10.65 -16.55
CA ILE A 132 -21.78 -11.62 -15.42
C ILE A 132 -20.69 -12.68 -15.60
N ASP A 133 -20.30 -13.04 -16.83
CA ASP A 133 -19.16 -13.95 -17.08
C ASP A 133 -17.81 -13.40 -16.55
N TYR A 134 -17.75 -12.11 -16.22
CA TYR A 134 -16.62 -11.43 -15.57
C TYR A 134 -16.86 -11.13 -14.07
N GLY A 135 -18.06 -11.40 -13.55
CA GLY A 135 -18.46 -11.15 -12.15
C GLY A 135 -19.06 -9.77 -11.86
N TRP A 136 -19.27 -8.93 -12.87
CA TRP A 136 -19.33 -7.46 -12.76
C TRP A 136 -20.63 -6.81 -12.25
N ASN A 137 -21.61 -7.56 -11.71
CA ASN A 137 -22.79 -6.93 -11.09
C ASN A 137 -22.41 -6.41 -9.69
N HIS A 138 -22.34 -5.08 -9.60
CA HIS A 138 -22.03 -4.30 -8.40
C HIS A 138 -23.09 -3.21 -8.13
N THR A 139 -24.34 -3.48 -8.51
CA THR A 139 -25.48 -2.58 -8.26
C THR A 139 -25.82 -2.40 -6.77
N TRP A 140 -26.60 -1.36 -6.48
CA TRP A 140 -27.18 -1.06 -5.17
C TRP A 140 -27.95 -2.25 -4.58
N GLN A 141 -28.87 -2.85 -5.34
CA GLN A 141 -29.65 -4.01 -4.89
C GLN A 141 -28.78 -5.23 -4.61
N LYS A 142 -27.71 -5.42 -5.40
CA LYS A 142 -26.72 -6.48 -5.20
C LYS A 142 -25.90 -6.25 -3.93
N ALA A 143 -25.48 -5.01 -3.64
CA ALA A 143 -24.83 -4.66 -2.37
C ALA A 143 -25.73 -4.96 -1.16
N ILE A 144 -27.00 -4.56 -1.22
CA ILE A 144 -28.02 -4.83 -0.19
C ILE A 144 -28.26 -6.34 -0.03
N TYR A 145 -28.38 -7.07 -1.14
CA TYR A 145 -28.62 -8.52 -1.15
C TYR A 145 -27.46 -9.27 -0.50
N ASP A 146 -26.21 -8.97 -0.88
CA ASP A 146 -25.04 -9.63 -0.30
C ASP A 146 -24.95 -9.36 1.21
N TYR A 147 -25.20 -8.11 1.65
CA TYR A 147 -25.16 -7.74 3.07
C TYR A 147 -26.28 -8.40 3.89
N ALA A 148 -27.49 -8.50 3.34
CA ALA A 148 -28.62 -9.15 3.99
C ALA A 148 -28.39 -10.67 4.13
N ASN A 149 -27.71 -11.29 3.17
CA ASN A 149 -27.29 -12.70 3.23
C ASN A 149 -25.98 -12.93 4.02
N GLY A 150 -25.33 -11.85 4.51
CA GLY A 150 -24.15 -11.90 5.38
C GLY A 150 -22.79 -11.83 4.67
N ASP A 151 -22.75 -11.74 3.34
CA ASP A 151 -21.53 -11.60 2.54
C ASP A 151 -21.05 -10.14 2.53
N LYS A 152 -20.53 -9.71 3.68
CA LYS A 152 -20.13 -8.31 3.90
C LYS A 152 -19.04 -7.84 2.93
N GLU A 153 -18.11 -8.69 2.52
CA GLU A 153 -17.04 -8.27 1.62
C GLU A 153 -17.61 -7.87 0.24
N LYS A 154 -18.40 -8.73 -0.41
CA LYS A 154 -19.00 -8.39 -1.71
C LYS A 154 -19.99 -7.24 -1.62
N ALA A 155 -20.67 -7.09 -0.48
CA ALA A 155 -21.55 -5.97 -0.22
C ALA A 155 -20.80 -4.63 -0.16
N PHE A 156 -19.74 -4.54 0.66
CA PHE A 156 -18.93 -3.33 0.78
C PHE A 156 -18.11 -3.04 -0.49
N GLU A 157 -17.68 -4.09 -1.22
CA GLU A 157 -17.07 -3.93 -2.53
C GLU A 157 -18.05 -3.30 -3.51
N SER A 158 -19.27 -3.86 -3.64
CA SER A 158 -20.31 -3.32 -4.53
C SER A 158 -20.77 -1.92 -4.11
N LEU A 159 -20.82 -1.62 -2.81
CA LEU A 159 -21.06 -0.26 -2.32
C LEU A 159 -19.96 0.72 -2.75
N GLY A 160 -18.70 0.28 -2.86
CA GLY A 160 -17.60 1.09 -3.36
C GLY A 160 -17.78 1.54 -4.82
N TYR A 161 -18.26 0.64 -5.69
CA TYR A 161 -18.65 0.99 -7.07
C TYR A 161 -19.77 2.04 -7.09
N VAL A 162 -20.75 1.96 -6.17
CA VAL A 162 -21.81 2.99 -6.06
C VAL A 162 -21.31 4.32 -5.48
N LEU A 163 -20.34 4.31 -4.56
CA LEU A 163 -19.75 5.54 -4.02
C LEU A 163 -18.91 6.28 -5.06
N HIS A 164 -18.16 5.57 -5.91
CA HIS A 164 -17.48 6.15 -7.08
C HIS A 164 -18.45 6.97 -7.95
N LEU A 165 -19.59 6.37 -8.32
CA LEU A 165 -20.62 7.05 -9.11
C LEU A 165 -21.23 8.28 -8.42
N ILE A 166 -21.10 8.43 -7.09
CA ILE A 166 -21.48 9.63 -6.33
C ILE A 166 -20.33 10.67 -6.30
N GLU A 167 -19.07 10.23 -6.37
CA GLU A 167 -17.90 11.09 -6.51
C GLU A 167 -17.90 11.78 -7.88
N ASP A 168 -18.23 11.06 -8.97
CA ASP A 168 -18.45 11.60 -10.33
C ASP A 168 -19.45 12.76 -10.35
N MET A 169 -20.51 12.67 -9.54
CA MET A 169 -21.54 13.71 -9.47
C MET A 169 -21.05 14.99 -8.80
N SER A 170 -19.84 15.00 -8.25
CA SER A 170 -19.14 16.20 -7.78
C SER A 170 -18.12 16.74 -8.79
N VAL A 171 -17.98 16.11 -9.96
CA VAL A 171 -17.19 16.63 -11.08
C VAL A 171 -18.11 17.45 -11.99
N PRO A 172 -17.76 18.68 -12.41
CA PRO A 172 -18.61 19.49 -13.28
C PRO A 172 -18.84 18.82 -14.63
N ASP A 173 -17.77 18.29 -15.20
CA ASP A 173 -17.60 17.72 -16.53
C ASP A 173 -18.58 16.54 -16.75
N HIS A 174 -18.53 15.55 -15.84
CA HIS A 174 -19.44 14.40 -15.78
C HIS A 174 -20.92 14.78 -15.59
N THR A 175 -21.21 15.94 -15.01
CA THR A 175 -22.58 16.46 -14.83
C THR A 175 -23.02 17.43 -15.92
N ARG A 176 -22.12 17.80 -16.85
CA ARG A 176 -22.35 18.71 -17.98
C ARG A 176 -22.02 18.07 -19.34
N ASN A 177 -21.98 16.73 -19.39
CA ASN A 177 -21.72 15.91 -20.58
C ASN A 177 -20.40 16.22 -21.31
N ASP A 178 -19.47 16.87 -20.61
CA ASP A 178 -18.18 17.27 -21.14
C ASP A 178 -17.28 16.03 -21.20
N SER A 179 -16.93 15.57 -22.40
CA SER A 179 -16.24 14.30 -22.59
C SER A 179 -14.81 14.54 -23.06
N HIS A 180 -13.85 14.31 -22.17
CA HIS A 180 -12.43 14.63 -22.35
C HIS A 180 -11.56 13.36 -22.38
N PRO A 181 -11.44 12.66 -23.53
CA PRO A 181 -10.68 11.41 -23.67
C PRO A 181 -9.15 11.61 -23.78
N HIS A 182 -8.61 12.80 -23.53
CA HIS A 182 -7.18 13.13 -23.52
C HIS A 182 -6.43 12.75 -24.82
N VAL A 183 -7.07 12.87 -25.99
CA VAL A 183 -6.50 12.47 -27.29
C VAL A 183 -6.67 13.50 -28.39
N ALA A 184 -5.78 13.43 -29.39
CA ALA A 184 -5.88 14.16 -30.66
C ALA A 184 -6.00 15.71 -30.55
N GLY A 185 -5.61 16.31 -29.43
CA GLY A 185 -5.61 17.75 -29.20
C GLY A 185 -6.65 18.27 -28.20
N ASP A 186 -7.47 17.39 -27.64
CA ASP A 186 -8.19 17.63 -26.39
C ASP A 186 -7.18 17.78 -25.21
N PRO A 187 -7.27 18.83 -24.38
CA PRO A 187 -6.38 19.03 -23.23
C PRO A 187 -6.68 18.13 -22.01
N GLY A 188 -7.88 17.53 -21.91
CA GLY A 188 -8.35 16.90 -20.66
C GLY A 188 -9.10 17.85 -19.75
N SER A 189 -9.84 17.34 -18.75
CA SER A 189 -10.41 18.22 -17.70
C SER A 189 -9.30 18.88 -16.87
N PRO A 190 -9.27 20.23 -16.76
CA PRO A 190 -8.34 20.91 -15.87
C PRO A 190 -8.60 20.59 -14.39
N TYR A 191 -9.86 20.33 -14.02
CA TYR A 191 -10.27 20.12 -12.64
C TYR A 191 -9.77 18.78 -12.09
N GLU A 192 -9.92 17.72 -12.87
CA GLU A 192 -9.55 16.35 -12.48
C GLU A 192 -8.04 16.18 -12.37
N GLU A 193 -7.26 16.66 -13.35
CA GLU A 193 -5.80 16.63 -13.29
C GLU A 193 -5.25 17.45 -12.11
N TRP A 194 -5.87 18.59 -11.78
CA TRP A 194 -5.51 19.35 -10.57
C TRP A 194 -5.89 18.60 -9.29
N ALA A 195 -7.10 18.03 -9.20
CA ALA A 195 -7.55 17.28 -8.03
C ALA A 195 -6.70 16.02 -7.77
N LYS A 196 -6.33 15.31 -8.83
CA LYS A 196 -5.38 14.19 -8.88
C LYS A 196 -4.00 14.57 -8.34
N LEU A 197 -3.45 15.71 -8.78
CA LEU A 197 -2.20 16.24 -8.27
C LEU A 197 -2.33 16.71 -6.81
N TYR A 198 -3.48 17.25 -6.41
CA TYR A 198 -3.74 17.68 -5.05
C TYR A 198 -3.81 16.50 -4.07
N THR A 199 -4.58 15.44 -4.34
CA THR A 199 -4.71 14.31 -3.40
C THR A 199 -3.49 13.40 -3.37
N ASN A 200 -2.80 13.16 -4.50
CA ASN A 200 -1.55 12.39 -4.50
C ASN A 200 -0.41 13.07 -3.68
N ASN A 201 -0.49 14.38 -3.44
CA ASN A 201 0.51 15.14 -2.68
C ASN A 201 0.07 15.55 -1.27
N ASN A 202 -1.22 15.59 -0.95
CA ASN A 202 -1.75 16.09 0.32
C ASN A 202 -2.71 15.10 1.00
N LYS A 203 -2.59 14.93 2.32
CA LYS A 203 -3.60 14.24 3.13
C LYS A 203 -4.91 15.05 3.09
N LEU A 204 -6.01 14.45 2.66
CA LEU A 204 -7.32 15.06 2.80
C LEU A 204 -7.73 15.21 4.27
N ASP A 205 -8.41 16.31 4.56
CA ASP A 205 -8.93 16.74 5.86
C ASP A 205 -10.39 17.20 5.75
N THR A 206 -11.11 16.75 4.72
CA THR A 206 -12.47 17.20 4.39
C THR A 206 -13.46 16.71 5.43
N ALA A 207 -13.33 15.46 5.89
CA ALA A 207 -14.09 14.93 7.02
C ALA A 207 -13.79 15.69 8.31
N GLU A 208 -12.53 16.02 8.56
CA GLU A 208 -12.07 16.73 9.77
C GLU A 208 -12.66 18.15 9.85
N LYS A 209 -12.63 18.89 8.72
CA LYS A 209 -13.27 20.20 8.56
C LYS A 209 -14.80 20.13 8.76
N LEU A 210 -15.47 19.20 8.07
CA LEU A 210 -16.93 19.02 8.19
C LEU A 210 -17.36 18.67 9.62
N LEU A 211 -16.55 17.92 10.39
CA LEU A 211 -16.82 17.62 11.79
C LEU A 211 -16.56 18.81 12.72
N GLY A 212 -15.50 19.58 12.49
CA GLY A 212 -15.25 20.84 13.22
C GLY A 212 -16.38 21.86 13.04
N GLU A 213 -16.94 21.94 11.84
CA GLU A 213 -18.11 22.76 11.49
C GLU A 213 -19.45 22.18 11.99
N LYS A 214 -19.46 20.94 12.51
CA LYS A 214 -20.67 20.21 12.92
C LYS A 214 -21.69 20.05 11.79
N ALA A 215 -21.20 19.79 10.57
CA ALA A 215 -22.04 19.47 9.43
C ALA A 215 -22.88 18.21 9.72
N ALA A 216 -24.14 18.19 9.25
CA ALA A 216 -25.04 17.06 9.43
C ALA A 216 -25.04 16.15 8.19
N THR A 217 -24.99 14.83 8.41
CA THR A 217 -25.09 13.82 7.34
C THR A 217 -26.44 13.93 6.62
N PRO A 218 -26.47 14.24 5.31
CA PRO A 218 -27.69 14.29 4.52
C PRO A 218 -28.51 13.01 4.64
N GLN A 219 -29.83 13.15 4.71
CA GLN A 219 -30.76 12.03 4.81
C GLN A 219 -31.49 11.87 3.47
N PHE A 220 -31.16 10.80 2.74
CA PHE A 220 -31.79 10.47 1.46
C PHE A 220 -32.94 9.47 1.65
N PHE A 221 -33.91 9.49 0.74
CA PHE A 221 -35.04 8.56 0.72
C PHE A 221 -34.82 7.36 -0.23
N ASN A 222 -33.92 7.54 -1.21
CA ASN A 222 -33.48 6.54 -2.19
C ASN A 222 -32.12 7.00 -2.76
N LEU A 223 -31.44 6.11 -3.48
CA LEU A 223 -30.12 6.38 -4.04
C LEU A 223 -30.13 7.54 -5.04
N LYS A 224 -31.12 7.62 -5.94
CA LYS A 224 -31.28 8.75 -6.88
C LYS A 224 -31.29 10.11 -6.18
N GLY A 225 -31.85 10.22 -4.96
CA GLY A 225 -31.83 11.45 -4.17
C GLY A 225 -30.42 11.93 -3.80
N ALA A 226 -29.44 11.03 -3.66
CA ALA A 226 -28.03 11.37 -3.41
C ALA A 226 -27.31 11.82 -4.70
N PHE A 227 -27.60 11.15 -5.81
CA PHE A 227 -27.15 11.60 -7.14
C PHE A 227 -27.66 13.00 -7.45
N ASP A 228 -28.97 13.24 -7.34
CA ASP A 228 -29.60 14.54 -7.60
C ASP A 228 -29.05 15.65 -6.70
N TYR A 229 -28.78 15.35 -5.42
CA TYR A 229 -28.20 16.29 -4.46
C TYR A 229 -26.77 16.74 -4.83
N THR A 230 -25.98 15.83 -5.39
CA THR A 230 -24.56 16.08 -5.72
C THR A 230 -24.46 16.69 -7.12
N ALA A 231 -25.05 16.02 -8.12
CA ALA A 231 -25.00 16.40 -9.53
C ALA A 231 -25.53 17.81 -9.76
N LYS A 232 -26.68 18.13 -9.15
CA LYS A 232 -27.29 19.45 -9.27
C LYS A 232 -26.42 20.55 -8.67
N TYR A 233 -25.73 20.27 -7.55
CA TYR A 233 -24.80 21.24 -6.98
C TYR A 233 -23.60 21.46 -7.90
N SER A 234 -23.05 20.41 -8.52
CA SER A 234 -21.98 20.53 -9.51
C SER A 234 -22.43 21.38 -10.72
N ASN A 235 -23.43 20.88 -11.45
CA ASN A 235 -23.96 21.46 -12.69
C ASN A 235 -24.48 22.92 -12.57
N GLU A 236 -25.12 23.32 -11.46
CA GLU A 236 -25.67 24.67 -11.28
C GLU A 236 -24.68 25.72 -10.72
N ASN A 237 -23.49 25.30 -10.27
CA ASN A 237 -22.54 26.18 -9.56
C ASN A 237 -21.14 26.23 -10.19
N PHE A 238 -20.77 25.22 -10.98
CA PHE A 238 -19.44 25.05 -11.56
C PHE A 238 -19.54 24.83 -13.07
N PHE A 239 -18.56 25.31 -13.83
CA PHE A 239 -18.42 25.03 -15.26
C PHE A 239 -17.47 23.84 -15.44
N SER A 240 -17.46 23.21 -16.63
CA SER A 240 -16.28 22.50 -17.14
C SER A 240 -15.73 23.26 -18.37
N GLU A 241 -14.54 22.92 -18.84
CA GLU A 241 -13.75 23.77 -19.76
C GLU A 241 -14.48 24.08 -21.08
N GLU A 242 -14.99 23.06 -21.78
CA GLU A 242 -15.68 23.23 -23.08
C GLU A 242 -17.12 23.74 -22.92
N THR A 243 -17.63 23.80 -21.68
CA THR A 243 -19.02 24.15 -21.37
C THR A 243 -19.17 25.51 -20.68
N ILE A 244 -18.10 26.33 -20.57
CA ILE A 244 -18.16 27.71 -20.03
C ILE A 244 -19.07 28.61 -20.87
N VAL A 245 -19.05 28.45 -22.19
CA VAL A 245 -19.76 29.30 -23.17
C VAL A 245 -20.89 28.56 -23.92
N ASP A 246 -21.21 27.32 -23.54
CA ASP A 246 -22.25 26.55 -24.21
C ASP A 246 -23.67 26.99 -23.79
N SER A 247 -24.44 27.38 -24.80
CA SER A 247 -25.87 27.69 -24.73
C SER A 247 -26.77 26.54 -24.23
N LYS A 248 -26.32 25.28 -24.21
CA LYS A 248 -27.05 24.15 -23.60
C LYS A 248 -27.32 24.40 -22.12
N TYR A 249 -26.36 24.97 -21.40
CA TYR A 249 -26.40 25.09 -19.94
C TYR A 249 -26.73 26.52 -19.48
N ASN A 250 -27.90 26.69 -18.86
CA ASN A 250 -28.37 28.00 -18.38
C ASN A 250 -27.74 28.47 -17.05
N LEU A 251 -26.95 27.60 -16.41
CA LEU A 251 -26.26 27.77 -15.13
C LEU A 251 -24.93 26.99 -15.17
N PRO A 252 -23.89 27.40 -14.41
CA PRO A 252 -23.88 28.53 -13.49
C PRO A 252 -23.91 29.89 -14.19
N LYS A 253 -24.17 30.91 -13.39
CA LYS A 253 -23.97 32.32 -13.72
C LYS A 253 -23.08 32.93 -12.65
N HIS A 254 -22.32 33.94 -13.03
CA HIS A 254 -21.54 34.75 -12.09
C HIS A 254 -22.43 35.82 -11.46
N ASP A 255 -22.15 36.16 -10.21
CA ASP A 255 -22.83 37.23 -9.48
C ASP A 255 -22.16 38.58 -9.74
N TYR A 256 -20.83 38.60 -9.90
CA TYR A 256 -20.04 39.78 -10.23
C TYR A 256 -18.71 39.42 -10.92
N GLU A 257 -17.93 40.45 -11.29
CA GLU A 257 -16.68 40.36 -12.04
C GLU A 257 -15.54 41.10 -11.31
N LYS A 258 -14.31 40.54 -11.29
CA LYS A 258 -13.09 41.21 -10.77
C LYS A 258 -12.03 41.29 -11.88
N PHE A 259 -11.31 42.41 -11.97
CA PHE A 259 -10.32 42.69 -13.03
C PHE A 259 -8.90 42.80 -12.46
N PHE A 260 -7.94 42.18 -13.14
CA PHE A 260 -6.51 42.19 -12.80
C PHE A 260 -5.70 42.45 -14.06
N GLY A 261 -5.45 43.72 -14.37
CA GLY A 261 -4.85 44.13 -15.64
C GLY A 261 -5.77 43.83 -16.82
N THR A 262 -5.28 43.06 -17.80
CA THR A 262 -6.07 42.55 -18.93
C THR A 262 -6.89 41.30 -18.59
N THR A 263 -6.57 40.60 -17.50
CA THR A 263 -7.26 39.39 -17.07
C THR A 263 -8.54 39.75 -16.31
N LYS A 264 -9.61 39.00 -16.57
CA LYS A 264 -10.90 39.14 -15.90
C LYS A 264 -11.30 37.81 -15.27
N PHE A 265 -11.75 37.83 -14.03
CA PHE A 265 -12.31 36.67 -13.34
C PHE A 265 -13.80 36.90 -13.07
N TYR A 266 -14.60 35.88 -13.35
CA TYR A 266 -16.00 35.80 -13.01
C TYR A 266 -16.15 35.09 -11.67
N TYR A 267 -16.98 35.62 -10.78
CA TYR A 267 -17.14 35.09 -9.42
C TYR A 267 -18.59 34.73 -9.11
N LYS A 268 -18.76 33.79 -8.19
CA LYS A 268 -20.02 33.45 -7.53
C LYS A 268 -19.82 33.53 -6.02
N THR A 269 -20.88 33.82 -5.26
CA THR A 269 -20.83 33.86 -3.79
C THR A 269 -21.72 32.76 -3.23
N ASP A 270 -21.21 32.00 -2.26
CA ASP A 270 -22.00 31.04 -1.48
C ASP A 270 -21.78 31.21 0.04
N ILE A 271 -22.26 30.25 0.84
CA ILE A 271 -22.13 30.27 2.31
C ILE A 271 -20.67 30.18 2.79
N PHE A 272 -19.73 29.82 1.91
CA PHE A 272 -18.29 29.81 2.17
C PHE A 272 -17.58 31.03 1.55
N GLY A 273 -18.34 32.04 1.11
CA GLY A 273 -17.85 33.30 0.56
C GLY A 273 -17.73 33.33 -0.96
N ASP A 274 -16.96 34.31 -1.44
CA ASP A 274 -16.66 34.51 -2.85
C ASP A 274 -15.74 33.42 -3.41
N TYR A 275 -16.02 32.91 -4.61
CA TYR A 275 -15.11 32.05 -5.37
C TYR A 275 -15.13 32.36 -6.87
N PRO A 276 -13.98 32.31 -7.58
CA PRO A 276 -13.95 32.49 -9.01
C PRO A 276 -14.48 31.23 -9.70
N ILE A 277 -15.35 31.41 -10.69
CA ILE A 277 -15.95 30.31 -11.46
C ILE A 277 -15.40 30.18 -12.88
N ALA A 278 -14.85 31.25 -13.47
CA ALA A 278 -14.16 31.20 -14.76
C ALA A 278 -13.18 32.37 -14.90
N LYS A 279 -12.07 32.16 -15.61
CA LYS A 279 -11.12 33.19 -16.02
C LYS A 279 -11.35 33.52 -17.49
N ARG A 280 -11.14 34.78 -17.86
CA ARG A 280 -11.17 35.25 -19.25
C ARG A 280 -9.95 36.11 -19.57
N THR A 281 -9.23 35.67 -20.57
CA THR A 281 -8.08 36.31 -21.20
C THR A 281 -8.50 37.00 -22.49
N GLN A 282 -7.60 37.80 -23.06
CA GLN A 282 -7.72 38.31 -24.42
C GLN A 282 -6.41 38.01 -25.15
N ASP A 283 -6.50 37.39 -26.33
CA ASP A 283 -5.31 37.01 -27.11
C ASP A 283 -4.66 38.23 -27.80
N ASN A 284 -3.51 38.01 -28.43
CA ASN A 284 -2.77 39.05 -29.16
C ASN A 284 -3.47 39.53 -30.46
N GLN A 285 -4.61 38.94 -30.80
CA GLN A 285 -5.45 39.22 -31.96
C GLN A 285 -6.76 39.92 -31.56
N GLY A 286 -7.06 40.00 -30.25
CA GLY A 286 -8.24 40.62 -29.67
C GLY A 286 -9.40 39.67 -29.36
N ASN A 287 -9.27 38.35 -29.60
CA ASN A 287 -10.29 37.37 -29.30
C ASN A 287 -10.40 37.15 -27.78
N LEU A 288 -11.60 36.77 -27.31
CA LEU A 288 -11.84 36.45 -25.90
C LEU A 288 -11.75 34.94 -25.69
N GLU A 289 -10.85 34.54 -24.80
CA GLU A 289 -10.58 33.17 -24.39
C GLU A 289 -11.09 32.97 -22.96
N TYR A 290 -11.67 31.81 -22.66
CA TYR A 290 -12.23 31.47 -21.36
C TYR A 290 -11.61 30.15 -20.90
N THR A 291 -11.30 30.04 -19.61
CA THR A 291 -10.64 28.84 -19.04
C THR A 291 -10.85 28.71 -17.53
N LEU A 292 -10.74 27.48 -17.03
CA LEU A 292 -10.74 27.10 -15.62
C LEU A 292 -9.32 26.80 -15.09
N THR A 293 -8.30 26.72 -15.97
CA THR A 293 -6.90 26.32 -15.66
C THR A 293 -6.14 27.17 -14.63
N ASP A 294 -6.80 28.13 -13.98
CA ASP A 294 -6.22 28.96 -12.93
C ASP A 294 -6.35 28.28 -11.57
N GLU A 295 -5.25 28.11 -10.84
CA GLU A 295 -5.21 27.39 -9.57
C GLU A 295 -6.20 27.94 -8.51
N LEU A 296 -6.50 29.25 -8.55
CA LEU A 296 -7.49 29.86 -7.65
C LEU A 296 -8.92 29.38 -7.93
N ILE A 297 -9.23 29.02 -9.19
CA ILE A 297 -10.50 28.40 -9.59
C ILE A 297 -10.52 26.95 -9.10
N LEU A 298 -9.51 26.16 -9.50
CA LEU A 298 -9.51 24.70 -9.27
C LEU A 298 -9.47 24.33 -7.79
N SER A 299 -8.71 25.06 -6.97
CA SER A 299 -8.72 24.93 -5.50
C SER A 299 -10.05 25.36 -4.87
N SER A 300 -10.68 26.42 -5.39
CA SER A 300 -12.01 26.89 -4.94
C SER A 300 -13.14 25.94 -5.32
N TYR A 301 -13.00 25.23 -6.44
CA TYR A 301 -13.87 24.15 -6.90
C TYR A 301 -13.72 22.96 -5.95
N PHE A 302 -12.50 22.41 -5.83
CA PHE A 302 -12.26 21.20 -5.05
C PHE A 302 -12.69 21.36 -3.59
N SER A 303 -12.36 22.50 -2.97
CA SER A 303 -12.77 22.81 -1.59
C SER A 303 -14.28 22.85 -1.35
N ARG A 304 -15.12 22.93 -2.40
CA ARG A 304 -16.59 22.90 -2.33
C ARG A 304 -17.18 21.56 -2.79
N LEU A 305 -16.59 20.98 -3.83
CA LEU A 305 -17.04 19.75 -4.47
C LEU A 305 -16.66 18.51 -3.64
N SER A 306 -15.45 18.45 -3.07
CA SER A 306 -15.05 17.38 -2.15
C SER A 306 -15.98 17.30 -0.93
N ARG A 307 -16.35 18.45 -0.36
CA ARG A 307 -17.33 18.55 0.74
C ARG A 307 -18.69 18.00 0.33
N ARG A 308 -19.15 18.27 -0.89
CA ARG A 308 -20.43 17.76 -1.41
C ARG A 308 -20.36 16.24 -1.56
N ALA A 309 -19.28 15.70 -2.14
CA ALA A 309 -19.05 14.26 -2.26
C ALA A 309 -19.02 13.57 -0.89
N VAL A 310 -18.19 14.03 0.05
CA VAL A 310 -18.06 13.43 1.38
C VAL A 310 -19.38 13.41 2.15
N LEU A 311 -20.16 14.50 2.09
CA LEU A 311 -21.50 14.54 2.69
C LEU A 311 -22.48 13.59 1.97
N ALA A 312 -22.49 13.55 0.64
CA ALA A 312 -23.37 12.68 -0.12
C ALA A 312 -23.07 11.20 0.11
N GLY A 313 -21.81 10.78 0.01
CA GLY A 313 -21.37 9.41 0.22
C GLY A 313 -21.63 8.92 1.65
N ALA A 314 -21.40 9.75 2.67
CA ALA A 314 -21.79 9.43 4.04
C ALA A 314 -23.31 9.25 4.22
N GLY A 315 -24.13 10.04 3.50
CA GLY A 315 -25.58 9.86 3.44
C GLY A 315 -26.02 8.59 2.68
N VAL A 316 -25.25 8.16 1.67
CA VAL A 316 -25.46 6.90 0.94
C VAL A 316 -25.07 5.69 1.80
N ILE A 317 -23.99 5.76 2.57
CA ILE A 317 -23.62 4.72 3.55
C ILE A 317 -24.73 4.57 4.63
N GLU A 318 -25.25 5.69 5.13
CA GLU A 318 -26.36 5.71 6.08
C GLU A 318 -27.67 5.15 5.48
N LEU A 319 -27.95 5.42 4.21
CA LEU A 319 -29.08 4.83 3.48
C LEU A 319 -28.89 3.32 3.29
N PHE A 320 -27.68 2.89 2.91
CA PHE A 320 -27.32 1.48 2.69
C PHE A 320 -27.59 0.65 3.95
N PHE A 321 -27.12 1.08 5.12
CA PHE A 321 -27.39 0.35 6.35
C PHE A 321 -28.89 0.30 6.70
N LYS A 322 -29.65 1.38 6.45
CA LYS A 322 -31.11 1.40 6.65
C LYS A 322 -31.84 0.42 5.74
N GLU A 323 -31.53 0.41 4.45
CA GLU A 323 -32.18 -0.49 3.49
C GLU A 323 -31.74 -1.95 3.69
N ALA A 324 -30.47 -2.20 3.99
CA ALA A 324 -29.95 -3.54 4.15
C ALA A 324 -30.33 -4.19 5.49
N GLU A 325 -30.44 -3.44 6.60
CA GLU A 325 -31.03 -3.97 7.84
C GLU A 325 -32.56 -4.15 7.69
N ARG A 326 -33.27 -3.28 6.96
CA ARG A 326 -34.68 -3.51 6.62
C ARG A 326 -34.85 -4.80 5.81
N ALA A 327 -33.97 -5.07 4.85
CA ALA A 327 -34.01 -6.28 4.02
C ALA A 327 -33.71 -7.58 4.77
N LYS A 328 -32.97 -7.54 5.89
CA LYS A 328 -32.83 -8.68 6.81
C LYS A 328 -34.12 -8.99 7.57
N HIS A 329 -34.86 -7.96 7.96
CA HIS A 329 -36.11 -8.09 8.71
C HIS A 329 -37.31 -8.46 7.83
N ASP A 330 -37.31 -7.99 6.57
CA ASP A 330 -38.28 -8.36 5.55
C ASP A 330 -37.58 -8.81 4.25
N PRO A 331 -37.18 -10.08 4.14
CA PRO A 331 -36.56 -10.62 2.93
C PRO A 331 -37.43 -10.59 1.67
N SER A 332 -38.72 -10.19 1.75
CA SER A 332 -39.57 -10.05 0.57
C SER A 332 -39.22 -8.83 -0.30
N ILE A 333 -38.46 -7.87 0.25
CA ILE A 333 -37.97 -6.69 -0.49
C ILE A 333 -36.63 -6.93 -1.21
N LEU A 334 -36.02 -8.12 -1.05
CA LEU A 334 -34.75 -8.44 -1.69
C LEU A 334 -34.92 -8.76 -3.18
N GLU A 335 -34.48 -7.82 -4.03
CA GLU A 335 -34.34 -8.05 -5.46
C GLU A 335 -33.18 -9.02 -5.72
N LYS A 336 -33.50 -10.31 -5.81
CA LYS A 336 -32.49 -11.37 -6.02
C LYS A 336 -31.72 -11.14 -7.34
N PRO A 337 -30.37 -11.17 -7.33
CA PRO A 337 -29.58 -11.03 -8.54
C PRO A 337 -29.97 -12.02 -9.64
N PRO A 338 -30.05 -11.58 -10.91
CA PRO A 338 -30.38 -12.45 -12.04
C PRO A 338 -29.36 -13.59 -12.21
N ALA A 339 -29.84 -14.73 -12.70
CA ALA A 339 -29.00 -15.91 -12.92
C ALA A 339 -28.01 -15.70 -14.08
N PRO A 340 -26.82 -16.35 -14.06
CA PRO A 340 -25.91 -16.35 -15.20
C PRO A 340 -26.57 -17.02 -16.43
N PRO A 341 -26.30 -16.53 -17.65
CA PRO A 341 -26.94 -17.02 -18.87
C PRO A 341 -26.57 -18.48 -19.16
N THR A 342 -27.54 -19.28 -19.58
CA THR A 342 -27.32 -20.70 -19.89
C THR A 342 -26.44 -20.87 -21.12
N ALA A 343 -25.48 -21.81 -21.05
CA ALA A 343 -24.35 -21.96 -21.97
C ALA A 343 -24.66 -22.42 -23.42
N MET A 344 -25.86 -22.16 -23.94
CA MET A 344 -26.25 -22.39 -25.34
C MET A 344 -26.42 -21.09 -26.16
N GLY A 345 -26.13 -19.91 -25.59
CA GLY A 345 -26.01 -18.65 -26.35
C GLY A 345 -24.57 -18.29 -26.78
N THR A 346 -23.56 -18.86 -26.13
CA THR A 346 -22.18 -18.32 -26.06
C THR A 346 -21.23 -18.77 -27.19
N ILE A 347 -21.68 -18.64 -28.44
CA ILE A 347 -20.82 -18.82 -29.64
C ILE A 347 -20.47 -17.46 -30.30
N GLY A 348 -21.02 -16.35 -29.80
CA GLY A 348 -20.79 -14.99 -30.34
C GLY A 348 -19.60 -14.22 -29.75
N THR A 349 -19.26 -14.45 -28.48
CA THR A 349 -18.51 -13.48 -27.64
C THR A 349 -17.05 -13.85 -27.34
N MET A 350 -16.61 -15.07 -27.66
CA MET A 350 -15.32 -15.64 -27.20
C MET A 350 -14.08 -15.12 -27.96
N LEU A 351 -14.02 -13.83 -28.31
CA LEU A 351 -12.92 -13.24 -29.11
C LEU A 351 -12.60 -11.74 -28.85
N LEU A 352 -12.84 -11.25 -27.64
CA LEU A 352 -12.24 -10.01 -27.10
C LEU A 352 -11.47 -10.47 -25.86
N THR A 353 -10.13 -10.39 -25.79
CA THR A 353 -9.33 -9.15 -25.63
C THR A 353 -7.98 -9.16 -26.37
N ARG A 354 -7.77 -10.06 -27.35
CA ARG A 354 -6.47 -10.16 -28.03
C ARG A 354 -6.18 -8.95 -28.96
N VAL A 355 -5.15 -8.19 -28.60
CA VAL A 355 -4.43 -7.15 -29.38
C VAL A 355 -5.16 -5.82 -29.56
N VAL A 356 -4.87 -4.85 -28.67
CA VAL A 356 -4.25 -3.57 -29.07
C VAL A 356 -3.19 -3.18 -28.04
N SER A 357 -2.16 -2.45 -28.47
CA SER A 357 -1.20 -1.72 -27.61
C SER A 357 -0.92 -0.38 -28.30
N PRO A 358 -0.58 0.71 -27.58
CA PRO A 358 -0.44 2.04 -28.19
C PRO A 358 0.71 2.11 -29.22
N LEU A 359 0.58 3.09 -30.12
CA LEU A 359 1.21 3.12 -31.45
C LEU A 359 2.76 3.16 -31.48
N GLY A 360 3.35 2.30 -32.31
CA GLY A 360 4.78 2.32 -32.65
C GLY A 360 5.07 1.94 -34.11
N LEU A 361 5.30 2.95 -34.97
CA LEU A 361 5.91 2.95 -36.31
C LEU A 361 5.76 1.70 -37.23
N ILE A 362 5.05 1.89 -38.34
CA ILE A 362 4.79 0.87 -39.38
C ILE A 362 6.06 0.51 -40.16
N SER A 363 6.37 -0.79 -40.29
CA SER A 363 7.46 -1.32 -41.15
C SER A 363 6.93 -2.28 -42.26
N PRO A 364 7.71 -2.57 -43.32
CA PRO A 364 7.17 -3.17 -44.56
C PRO A 364 6.66 -4.62 -44.49
N LEU A 365 6.90 -5.34 -43.38
CA LEU A 365 6.82 -6.81 -43.32
C LEU A 365 5.39 -7.38 -43.50
N ALA A 366 4.36 -6.60 -43.14
CA ALA A 366 2.96 -7.02 -43.19
C ALA A 366 2.45 -7.45 -44.59
N ARG A 367 3.14 -7.04 -45.68
CA ARG A 367 2.77 -7.40 -47.06
C ARG A 367 3.02 -8.86 -47.45
N GLY A 368 3.81 -9.61 -46.69
CA GLY A 368 4.03 -11.05 -46.93
C GLY A 368 2.84 -11.92 -46.51
N ILE A 369 2.43 -11.80 -45.25
CA ILE A 369 1.42 -12.64 -44.59
C ILE A 369 0.06 -12.58 -45.32
N TYR A 370 -0.31 -11.41 -45.84
CA TYR A 370 -1.55 -11.19 -46.59
C TYR A 370 -1.70 -12.07 -47.85
N ARG A 371 -0.59 -12.54 -48.45
CA ARG A 371 -0.64 -13.42 -49.63
C ARG A 371 -0.90 -14.89 -49.28
N ALA A 372 -0.44 -15.36 -48.13
CA ALA A 372 -0.66 -16.75 -47.70
C ALA A 372 -2.14 -17.02 -47.37
N PHE A 373 -2.78 -16.10 -46.64
CA PHE A 373 -4.16 -16.26 -46.15
C PHE A 373 -5.22 -16.38 -47.27
N ASN A 374 -4.98 -15.79 -48.44
CA ASN A 374 -5.93 -15.86 -49.55
C ASN A 374 -6.01 -17.26 -50.19
N ASN A 375 -4.90 -18.02 -50.21
CA ASN A 375 -4.88 -19.33 -50.85
C ASN A 375 -5.69 -20.37 -50.03
N LEU A 376 -5.54 -20.37 -48.70
CA LEU A 376 -6.18 -21.34 -47.81
C LEU A 376 -7.72 -21.25 -47.84
N ARG A 377 -8.26 -20.04 -48.05
CA ARG A 377 -9.70 -19.79 -48.11
C ARG A 377 -10.42 -20.47 -49.28
N SER A 378 -9.68 -20.84 -50.32
CA SER A 378 -10.19 -21.52 -51.51
C SER A 378 -10.65 -22.97 -51.24
N ALA A 379 -10.09 -23.62 -50.21
CA ALA A 379 -10.25 -25.06 -49.99
C ALA A 379 -11.50 -25.43 -49.15
N LEU A 380 -11.90 -24.58 -48.20
CA LEU A 380 -12.91 -24.93 -47.18
C LEU A 380 -14.38 -24.79 -47.64
N PHE A 381 -14.66 -24.28 -48.85
CA PHE A 381 -16.03 -24.04 -49.33
C PHE A 381 -16.64 -25.18 -50.17
N ALA A 382 -16.02 -26.37 -50.16
CA ALA A 382 -16.45 -27.52 -50.96
C ALA A 382 -17.36 -28.53 -50.21
N SER A 383 -17.48 -28.45 -48.89
CA SER A 383 -18.23 -29.41 -48.06
C SER A 383 -19.28 -28.72 -47.16
N VAL A 384 -20.34 -29.47 -46.86
CA VAL A 384 -21.58 -29.05 -46.15
C VAL A 384 -22.56 -28.18 -46.97
N SER A 385 -23.41 -28.88 -47.73
CA SER A 385 -24.75 -28.39 -48.12
C SER A 385 -25.72 -29.59 -48.14
N LYS A 386 -27.02 -29.34 -47.90
CA LYS A 386 -28.02 -30.30 -47.35
C LYS A 386 -27.74 -30.55 -45.84
N ILE A 387 -28.72 -30.67 -44.95
CA ILE A 387 -30.13 -31.10 -45.05
C ILE A 387 -31.10 -30.01 -44.49
N SER A 388 -32.41 -30.19 -44.66
CA SER A 388 -33.50 -29.31 -44.16
C SER A 388 -34.66 -30.16 -43.57
N PRO A 389 -35.68 -29.56 -42.89
CA PRO A 389 -36.16 -30.07 -41.60
C PRO A 389 -37.54 -30.77 -41.63
N ASN A 390 -38.03 -31.18 -40.46
CA ASN A 390 -39.46 -31.38 -40.16
C ASN A 390 -39.75 -31.12 -38.67
N GLU A 391 -41.00 -30.73 -38.37
CA GLU A 391 -41.51 -30.41 -37.02
C GLU A 391 -42.07 -31.64 -36.28
N PRO A 392 -42.40 -31.48 -34.97
CA PRO A 392 -43.66 -32.02 -34.46
C PRO A 392 -44.45 -31.03 -33.57
N GLN A 393 -45.76 -31.27 -33.43
CA GLN A 393 -46.70 -30.50 -32.61
C GLN A 393 -47.55 -31.42 -31.70
N VAL A 394 -47.73 -31.01 -30.44
CA VAL A 394 -48.96 -31.15 -29.59
C VAL A 394 -49.47 -32.57 -29.22
N ALA A 395 -49.51 -32.90 -27.90
CA ALA A 395 -50.75 -33.19 -27.11
C ALA A 395 -50.57 -34.00 -25.79
N VAL A 396 -50.88 -33.35 -24.65
CA VAL A 396 -51.80 -33.78 -23.55
C VAL A 396 -51.53 -35.04 -22.66
N GLU A 397 -51.79 -34.85 -21.36
CA GLU A 397 -51.76 -35.75 -20.17
C GLU A 397 -52.90 -36.83 -20.12
N PRO A 398 -52.96 -37.85 -19.19
CA PRO A 398 -52.91 -37.66 -17.71
C PRO A 398 -52.32 -38.83 -16.84
N ASN A 399 -52.42 -38.63 -15.50
CA ASN A 399 -51.98 -39.52 -14.40
C ASN A 399 -53.05 -40.61 -14.00
N PRO A 400 -53.02 -41.26 -12.79
CA PRO A 400 -52.24 -42.47 -12.42
C PRO A 400 -53.12 -43.60 -11.78
N PRO A 401 -52.53 -44.65 -11.17
CA PRO A 401 -53.05 -45.16 -9.87
C PRO A 401 -51.95 -45.49 -8.81
N SER A 402 -52.32 -46.06 -7.65
CA SER A 402 -51.57 -45.92 -6.37
C SER A 402 -51.58 -47.15 -5.40
N GLN A 403 -50.98 -46.96 -4.20
CA GLN A 403 -50.97 -47.79 -2.95
C GLN A 403 -49.86 -48.86 -2.80
N GLY A 404 -49.33 -49.18 -1.60
CA GLY A 404 -49.53 -48.68 -0.21
C GLY A 404 -48.30 -48.99 0.70
N GLU A 405 -48.04 -48.27 1.81
CA GLU A 405 -48.35 -48.60 3.24
C GLU A 405 -47.58 -49.84 3.84
N THR A 406 -47.01 -49.88 5.07
CA THR A 406 -47.06 -49.06 6.33
C THR A 406 -45.74 -49.07 7.19
N ARG A 407 -45.60 -48.11 8.14
CA ARG A 407 -44.90 -48.05 9.49
C ARG A 407 -44.12 -49.28 10.06
N ALA A 408 -43.17 -49.21 11.04
CA ALA A 408 -42.29 -48.23 11.78
C ALA A 408 -41.55 -49.02 12.94
N PRO A 409 -40.86 -48.49 14.00
CA PRO A 409 -40.23 -47.18 14.33
C PRO A 409 -38.81 -47.19 15.04
N ASN A 410 -38.11 -46.03 15.06
CA ASN A 410 -37.26 -45.41 16.13
C ASN A 410 -35.90 -45.95 16.69
N LEU A 411 -35.13 -44.96 17.25
CA LEU A 411 -33.88 -44.98 18.08
C LEU A 411 -32.54 -45.21 17.31
N ALA A 412 -31.42 -44.45 17.41
CA ALA A 412 -30.85 -43.42 18.33
C ALA A 412 -30.15 -43.98 19.61
N VAL A 413 -28.98 -43.49 20.12
CA VAL A 413 -27.98 -42.47 19.69
C VAL A 413 -26.62 -42.61 20.47
N LYS A 414 -25.48 -42.17 19.89
CA LYS A 414 -24.12 -41.86 20.46
C LYS A 414 -23.12 -42.98 20.96
N PRO A 415 -21.79 -42.68 21.06
CA PRO A 415 -20.64 -43.51 21.56
C PRO A 415 -20.15 -43.04 22.99
N PRO A 416 -18.90 -43.23 23.58
CA PRO A 416 -17.56 -43.66 23.07
C PRO A 416 -16.53 -44.44 23.99
N SER A 417 -15.31 -44.68 23.45
CA SER A 417 -13.93 -44.67 24.05
C SER A 417 -13.45 -45.56 25.24
N GLY A 418 -12.25 -46.18 25.09
CA GLY A 418 -11.14 -46.06 26.08
C GLY A 418 -10.47 -47.32 26.74
N THR A 419 -9.15 -47.52 26.50
CA THR A 419 -8.10 -48.22 27.33
C THR A 419 -8.30 -49.73 27.71
N ASN A 420 -7.32 -50.57 28.15
CA ASN A 420 -5.96 -50.44 28.72
C ASN A 420 -5.12 -51.79 28.71
N LEU A 421 -3.84 -51.79 29.16
CA LEU A 421 -2.94 -52.93 29.60
C LEU A 421 -2.31 -53.92 28.54
N ASP A 422 -1.21 -54.69 28.77
CA ASP A 422 0.08 -54.54 29.51
C ASP A 422 1.10 -55.72 29.24
N VAL A 423 2.41 -55.54 29.57
CA VAL A 423 3.57 -56.50 29.79
C VAL A 423 4.18 -57.37 28.64
N GLY A 424 5.53 -57.35 28.51
CA GLY A 424 6.39 -58.34 27.79
C GLY A 424 7.91 -58.14 28.03
N ARG A 425 8.79 -59.16 27.87
CA ARG A 425 10.22 -59.10 28.35
C ARG A 425 11.25 -60.05 27.67
N LEU A 426 12.54 -59.64 27.69
CA LEU A 426 13.84 -60.40 27.70
C LEU A 426 14.68 -60.75 26.44
N SER A 427 16.01 -60.49 26.61
CA SER A 427 17.23 -61.26 26.22
C SER A 427 17.94 -61.09 24.85
N GLU A 428 19.28 -61.34 24.88
CA GLU A 428 20.33 -60.89 23.92
C GLU A 428 21.13 -62.06 23.22
N PRO A 429 22.48 -62.08 23.01
CA PRO A 429 23.08 -62.31 21.68
C PRO A 429 24.03 -63.54 21.60
N PRO A 430 24.96 -63.65 20.61
CA PRO A 430 26.35 -63.25 20.91
C PRO A 430 27.24 -62.69 19.75
N ASP A 431 28.00 -61.64 20.07
CA ASP A 431 29.48 -61.45 19.99
C ASP A 431 30.35 -61.96 18.79
N SER A 432 31.22 -61.08 18.25
CA SER A 432 32.71 -61.28 18.23
C SER A 432 33.51 -60.10 17.61
N SER A 433 34.37 -59.43 18.41
CA SER A 433 35.76 -58.92 18.15
C SER A 433 36.17 -58.27 16.79
N THR A 434 37.07 -57.28 16.65
CA THR A 434 37.93 -56.36 17.48
C THR A 434 38.41 -55.22 16.51
N SER A 435 39.28 -54.22 16.77
CA SER A 435 40.28 -53.80 17.79
C SER A 435 40.37 -52.25 17.79
N ASP A 436 40.56 -51.52 18.90
CA ASP A 436 41.77 -51.28 19.74
C ASP A 436 42.80 -50.30 19.07
N VAL A 437 43.42 -49.30 19.70
CA VAL A 437 43.69 -48.92 21.11
C VAL A 437 43.66 -47.36 21.23
N GLY A 438 43.33 -46.67 22.34
CA GLY A 438 42.84 -47.06 23.67
C GLY A 438 43.00 -45.92 24.72
N ALA A 439 42.86 -46.28 26.02
CA ALA A 439 42.89 -45.45 27.25
C ALA A 439 41.65 -44.52 27.49
N SER A 440 40.85 -44.57 28.58
CA SER A 440 41.04 -44.85 30.03
C SER A 440 41.18 -43.57 30.87
N LEU A 441 40.42 -43.26 31.94
CA LEU A 441 39.31 -43.96 32.65
C LEU A 441 38.54 -42.94 33.55
N THR A 442 37.27 -43.25 33.93
CA THR A 442 36.53 -42.79 35.16
C THR A 442 36.27 -41.29 35.42
N SER A 443 35.24 -40.86 36.18
CA SER A 443 33.97 -41.46 36.68
C SER A 443 33.05 -40.36 37.27
N ASP A 444 31.81 -40.72 37.64
CA ASP A 444 30.79 -39.86 38.26
C ASP A 444 31.10 -39.26 39.66
N VAL A 445 30.14 -38.44 40.11
CA VAL A 445 29.76 -38.06 41.49
C VAL A 445 30.21 -36.67 41.99
N SER A 446 29.26 -35.97 42.63
CA SER A 446 29.34 -34.66 43.30
C SER A 446 30.08 -34.72 44.66
N PRO A 447 30.22 -33.64 45.46
CA PRO A 447 29.85 -32.23 45.26
C PRO A 447 31.06 -31.28 45.50
N PRO A 448 30.80 -30.01 45.87
CA PRO A 448 31.58 -29.44 46.97
C PRO A 448 30.72 -28.66 48.00
N GLY A 449 31.03 -28.87 49.29
CA GLY A 449 31.04 -27.81 50.29
C GLY A 449 32.49 -27.38 50.54
N GLY A 450 32.82 -26.29 51.22
CA GLY A 450 32.00 -25.30 51.95
C GLY A 450 32.91 -24.55 52.93
N VAL A 451 32.35 -23.88 53.96
CA VAL A 451 33.03 -23.46 55.22
C VAL A 451 34.07 -22.31 55.06
N GLU A 452 34.18 -21.26 55.87
CA GLU A 452 33.32 -20.50 56.84
C GLU A 452 34.04 -19.12 57.04
N GLU A 453 33.53 -18.08 57.71
CA GLU A 453 32.31 -17.87 58.53
C GLU A 453 31.38 -16.87 57.77
N GLY A 454 30.59 -15.91 58.30
CA GLY A 454 30.21 -15.45 59.66
C GLY A 454 30.10 -13.91 59.74
N SER A 455 29.43 -13.29 60.71
CA SER A 455 28.37 -13.72 61.65
C SER A 455 27.91 -12.51 62.49
N VAL A 456 26.71 -12.38 63.08
CA VAL A 456 25.37 -12.99 62.87
C VAL A 456 24.33 -11.87 63.10
N THR A 457 23.06 -12.02 62.66
CA THR A 457 21.84 -11.87 63.50
C THR A 457 20.52 -12.00 62.69
N SER A 458 19.41 -12.18 63.40
CA SER A 458 17.99 -12.01 63.01
C SER A 458 17.19 -11.77 64.33
N PRO A 459 15.84 -11.59 64.34
CA PRO A 459 14.84 -12.68 64.17
C PRO A 459 13.75 -12.34 63.11
N LEU A 460 13.10 -13.27 62.38
CA LEU A 460 12.19 -14.39 62.75
C LEU A 460 10.80 -13.93 63.27
N LEU A 461 9.66 -14.58 62.97
CA LEU A 461 9.39 -15.99 62.55
C LEU A 461 8.14 -16.13 61.63
N GLN A 462 7.71 -17.37 61.33
CA GLN A 462 6.74 -17.77 60.28
C GLN A 462 5.34 -18.20 60.80
N GLY A 463 4.35 -18.24 59.90
CA GLY A 463 3.11 -19.04 60.01
C GLY A 463 2.17 -18.81 58.81
N GLY A 464 1.43 -19.81 58.31
CA GLY A 464 0.52 -19.64 57.16
C GLY A 464 -0.35 -20.85 56.79
N GLY A 465 -1.31 -20.69 55.86
CA GLY A 465 -2.20 -21.78 55.41
C GLY A 465 -3.36 -21.42 54.45
N ARG A 466 -3.08 -21.46 53.13
CA ARG A 466 -3.95 -21.67 51.93
C ARG A 466 -5.49 -21.47 51.97
N GLY A 467 -6.00 -20.77 50.92
CA GLY A 467 -7.33 -20.93 50.30
C GLY A 467 -8.18 -19.64 50.26
N GLY A 468 -8.93 -19.30 49.21
CA GLY A 468 -8.98 -19.88 47.85
C GLY A 468 -10.12 -19.31 46.96
N GLU A 469 -9.73 -18.59 45.90
CA GLU A 469 -10.46 -18.25 44.64
C GLU A 469 -11.77 -17.40 44.62
N ASP A 470 -11.84 -16.61 43.53
CA ASP A 470 -12.97 -15.98 42.81
C ASP A 470 -13.78 -14.76 43.32
N LEU A 471 -14.35 -14.04 42.33
CA LEU A 471 -14.82 -12.64 42.37
C LEU A 471 -16.29 -12.51 41.85
N PRO A 472 -16.78 -11.36 41.31
CA PRO A 472 -17.80 -10.54 41.99
C PRO A 472 -19.16 -10.50 41.23
N PRO A 473 -20.25 -9.84 41.72
CA PRO A 473 -20.41 -8.38 41.53
C PRO A 473 -21.26 -7.59 42.56
N PHE A 474 -20.96 -6.28 42.68
CA PHE A 474 -21.81 -5.08 42.90
C PHE A 474 -23.10 -5.02 43.78
N LEU A 475 -23.30 -3.80 44.33
CA LEU A 475 -24.52 -3.08 44.74
C LEU A 475 -25.02 -3.03 46.23
N GLN A 476 -25.03 -1.78 46.73
CA GLN A 476 -25.97 -1.11 47.65
C GLN A 476 -26.42 -1.76 48.99
N LEU A 477 -25.80 -1.30 50.07
CA LEU A 477 -26.42 -0.47 51.13
C LEU A 477 -27.92 -0.69 51.47
N HIS A 478 -28.23 -1.46 52.53
CA HIS A 478 -28.70 -0.89 53.81
C HIS A 478 -29.03 -1.91 54.93
N ALA A 479 -28.84 -1.43 56.17
CA ALA A 479 -29.46 -1.79 57.46
C ALA A 479 -30.15 -3.16 57.67
N ALA A 480 -29.69 -3.88 58.70
CA ALA A 480 -30.44 -4.97 59.31
C ALA A 480 -31.67 -4.44 60.08
N GLY A 481 -32.85 -5.03 59.85
CA GLY A 481 -34.09 -4.64 60.53
C GLY A 481 -34.21 -5.22 61.94
N GLY A 482 -34.38 -4.34 62.94
CA GLY A 482 -34.98 -4.71 64.22
C GLY A 482 -36.48 -5.01 64.05
N GLY A 483 -37.03 -5.91 64.87
CA GLY A 483 -38.35 -6.49 64.63
C GLY A 483 -39.56 -5.74 65.22
N VAL A 484 -40.72 -6.03 64.59
CA VAL A 484 -42.08 -6.09 65.16
C VAL A 484 -42.89 -4.80 65.40
N ALA A 485 -43.76 -4.50 64.43
CA ALA A 485 -45.16 -4.03 64.51
C ALA A 485 -45.62 -2.79 65.33
N GLY A 486 -46.49 -1.98 64.72
CA GLY A 486 -47.42 -1.07 65.43
C GLY A 486 -48.00 0.06 64.58
N PHE A 487 -49.28 -0.03 64.17
CA PHE A 487 -50.00 1.08 63.52
C PHE A 487 -50.55 2.08 64.56
N GLY A 488 -50.63 3.37 64.21
CA GLY A 488 -51.51 4.34 64.89
C GLY A 488 -51.01 5.78 64.87
N GLY A 489 -51.63 6.65 64.06
CA GLY A 489 -51.27 8.07 63.96
C GLY A 489 -52.13 9.00 64.83
N GLY A 490 -51.80 10.30 64.83
CA GLY A 490 -52.60 11.36 65.44
C GLY A 490 -51.78 12.37 66.26
N ALA A 491 -51.90 13.66 65.91
CA ALA A 491 -51.39 14.80 66.69
C ALA A 491 -52.47 15.27 67.72
N PRO A 492 -52.20 16.18 68.69
CA PRO A 492 -51.02 17.05 68.85
C PRO A 492 -50.40 17.10 70.28
N ALA A 493 -49.54 18.10 70.53
CA ALA A 493 -48.74 18.41 71.73
C ALA A 493 -49.59 18.86 72.97
N PRO A 494 -49.03 19.17 74.19
CA PRO A 494 -47.59 19.33 74.53
C PRO A 494 -47.09 18.80 75.91
N SER A 495 -45.75 18.86 76.11
CA SER A 495 -45.01 18.80 77.41
C SER A 495 -45.05 17.46 78.20
N THR A 496 -44.12 17.12 79.10
CA THR A 496 -43.00 17.86 79.73
C THR A 496 -41.65 17.11 79.68
N SER A 497 -40.58 17.87 79.91
CA SER A 497 -39.18 17.52 80.16
C SER A 497 -38.82 16.11 80.66
N ASP A 498 -37.71 15.60 80.13
CA ASP A 498 -36.69 14.91 80.94
C ASP A 498 -35.28 15.31 80.45
N VAL A 499 -34.25 15.25 81.31
CA VAL A 499 -32.91 15.82 81.01
C VAL A 499 -31.87 14.73 80.77
N LEU A 500 -31.33 14.68 79.55
CA LEU A 500 -30.14 13.91 79.20
C LEU A 500 -29.13 14.80 78.47
N THR A 501 -27.86 14.73 78.88
CA THR A 501 -26.76 15.52 78.31
C THR A 501 -26.27 14.87 77.02
N SER A 502 -26.78 15.34 75.87
CA SER A 502 -26.21 15.01 74.56
C SER A 502 -24.91 15.79 74.34
N SER A 503 -23.76 15.11 74.35
CA SER A 503 -22.58 15.59 73.66
C SER A 503 -22.88 15.61 72.16
N THR A 504 -22.98 16.78 71.55
CA THR A 504 -22.97 16.92 70.10
C THR A 504 -21.59 16.51 69.60
N SER A 505 -21.48 15.30 69.04
CA SER A 505 -20.36 14.95 68.17
C SER A 505 -20.34 15.94 67.02
N ASP A 506 -19.19 16.52 66.70
CA ASP A 506 -19.10 17.34 65.49
C ASP A 506 -19.24 16.43 64.25
N VAL A 507 -19.94 16.96 63.26
CA VAL A 507 -20.26 16.30 61.98
C VAL A 507 -20.01 17.26 60.81
N THR A 508 -19.22 18.31 61.06
CA THR A 508 -18.95 19.42 60.14
C THR A 508 -17.53 19.28 59.62
N PRO A 509 -17.31 18.75 58.41
CA PRO A 509 -15.95 18.55 57.91
C PRO A 509 -15.18 19.87 57.80
N PRO A 510 -13.86 19.87 58.06
CA PRO A 510 -13.03 21.05 57.89
C PRO A 510 -12.95 21.48 56.41
N ASP A 511 -12.64 22.75 56.18
CA ASP A 511 -12.34 23.28 54.86
C ASP A 511 -10.93 22.87 54.40
N ILE A 512 -10.68 22.87 53.09
CA ILE A 512 -9.33 22.62 52.55
C ILE A 512 -9.04 23.48 51.32
N SER A 513 -7.91 24.17 51.36
CA SER A 513 -7.27 24.82 50.21
C SER A 513 -6.01 24.05 49.80
N LEU A 514 -5.68 24.09 48.50
CA LEU A 514 -4.47 23.48 47.93
C LEU A 514 -3.95 24.38 46.80
N ASP A 515 -2.71 24.85 46.92
CA ASP A 515 -2.05 25.67 45.92
C ASP A 515 -0.58 25.28 45.74
N VAL A 516 0.03 25.73 44.65
CA VAL A 516 1.44 25.49 44.31
C VAL A 516 2.04 26.83 43.89
N SER A 517 3.05 27.28 44.63
CA SER A 517 3.53 28.67 44.60
C SER A 517 4.06 29.14 43.25
N GLU A 518 4.49 28.22 42.39
CA GLU A 518 5.04 28.50 41.07
C GLU A 518 3.96 28.71 39.97
N CYS A 519 2.70 28.34 40.26
CA CYS A 519 1.58 28.37 39.31
C CYS A 519 1.07 29.76 38.90
N PRO A 520 1.02 30.79 39.78
CA PRO A 520 0.57 32.12 39.39
C PRO A 520 1.40 32.69 38.23
N GLY A 521 0.77 32.83 37.06
CA GLY A 521 1.39 33.33 35.83
C GLY A 521 2.10 32.30 34.94
N LEU A 522 1.94 31.00 35.19
CA LEU A 522 2.17 29.92 34.19
C LEU A 522 0.91 29.05 34.04
N ALA A 523 -0.26 29.63 34.33
CA ALA A 523 -1.54 28.99 34.11
C ALA A 523 -1.74 28.73 32.60
N SER A 524 -1.95 27.46 32.26
CA SER A 524 -2.58 27.12 30.98
C SER A 524 -4.02 27.65 30.96
N VAL A 525 -4.55 27.93 29.77
CA VAL A 525 -5.93 28.44 29.63
C VAL A 525 -6.98 27.42 30.10
N SER A 526 -6.62 26.14 30.23
CA SER A 526 -7.42 25.06 30.82
C SER A 526 -7.41 24.99 32.35
N GLY A 527 -6.67 25.87 33.04
CA GLY A 527 -6.60 25.90 34.51
C GLY A 527 -5.60 24.92 35.15
N GLU A 528 -4.87 24.15 34.34
CA GLU A 528 -3.74 23.34 34.79
C GLU A 528 -2.49 24.23 34.94
N CYS A 529 -1.65 23.89 35.91
CA CYS A 529 -0.43 24.65 36.22
C CYS A 529 0.77 24.11 35.44
N LEU A 530 1.36 24.89 34.55
CA LEU A 530 2.64 24.54 33.92
C LEU A 530 3.80 25.03 34.82
N VAL A 531 4.91 24.29 34.87
CA VAL A 531 6.09 24.67 35.68
C VAL A 531 7.38 24.37 34.91
N ALA A 532 8.26 25.35 34.82
CA ALA A 532 9.61 25.20 34.24
C ALA A 532 10.70 24.86 35.27
N SER A 533 10.37 24.92 36.57
CA SER A 533 11.22 24.55 37.69
C SER A 533 11.13 23.05 37.97
N SER A 534 12.26 22.41 38.28
CA SER A 534 12.32 21.02 38.74
C SER A 534 11.87 20.81 40.18
N THR A 535 11.38 21.85 40.86
CA THR A 535 10.72 21.77 42.17
C THR A 535 9.41 22.56 42.16
N ALA A 536 8.37 21.97 42.78
CA ALA A 536 7.10 22.64 43.09
C ALA A 536 6.93 22.79 44.61
N THR A 537 6.56 23.98 45.06
CA THR A 537 6.25 24.31 46.45
C THR A 537 4.75 24.15 46.67
N VAL A 538 4.35 22.94 47.04
CA VAL A 538 2.95 22.58 47.32
C VAL A 538 2.57 23.08 48.71
N SER A 539 1.41 23.73 48.85
CA SER A 539 0.91 24.29 50.10
C SER A 539 -0.59 24.06 50.26
N TRP A 540 -1.04 23.92 51.50
CA TRP A 540 -2.43 23.62 51.83
C TRP A 540 -2.78 24.18 53.22
N SER A 541 -4.03 24.61 53.38
CA SER A 541 -4.51 25.12 54.67
C SER A 541 -6.02 24.99 54.85
N SER A 542 -6.43 24.93 56.11
CA SER A 542 -7.79 24.97 56.62
C SER A 542 -7.93 26.15 57.59
N ALA A 543 -9.12 26.75 57.67
CA ALA A 543 -9.51 27.73 58.67
C ALA A 543 -10.24 27.11 59.89
N ALA A 544 -10.47 25.78 59.90
CA ALA A 544 -11.11 25.08 61.00
C ALA A 544 -10.31 25.18 62.31
N GLY A 545 -10.98 25.55 63.40
CA GLY A 545 -10.36 25.76 64.72
C GLY A 545 -10.02 24.48 65.49
N ASP A 546 -10.45 23.35 64.94
CA ASP A 546 -10.48 22.01 65.51
C ASP A 546 -9.88 20.95 64.55
N LEU A 547 -9.11 21.40 63.57
CA LEU A 547 -8.29 20.56 62.69
C LEU A 547 -7.39 19.60 63.50
N ASN A 548 -7.27 18.36 63.03
CA ASN A 548 -6.33 17.36 63.55
C ASN A 548 -5.12 17.19 62.62
N HIS A 549 -5.34 16.90 61.34
CA HIS A 549 -4.29 16.72 60.33
C HIS A 549 -4.80 16.91 58.89
N TYR A 550 -3.88 16.85 57.93
CA TYR A 550 -4.15 16.81 56.50
C TYR A 550 -3.74 15.46 55.88
N ILE A 551 -4.46 15.02 54.85
CA ILE A 551 -4.09 13.88 54.00
C ILE A 551 -3.68 14.46 52.65
N ILE A 552 -2.40 14.36 52.28
CA ILE A 552 -1.87 14.88 51.02
C ILE A 552 -1.24 13.76 50.19
N GLU A 553 -1.68 13.64 48.95
CA GLU A 553 -1.20 12.65 47.99
C GLU A 553 -0.66 13.32 46.72
N CYS A 554 0.11 12.55 45.94
CA CYS A 554 0.55 12.93 44.60
C CYS A 554 0.51 11.69 43.71
N GLU A 555 -0.02 11.81 42.50
CA GLU A 555 0.03 10.76 41.47
C GLU A 555 0.65 11.26 40.15
N LYS A 556 1.31 10.34 39.44
CA LYS A 556 1.77 10.48 38.04
C LYS A 556 1.38 9.21 37.29
N LEU A 557 0.69 9.34 36.15
CA LEU A 557 0.20 8.23 35.33
C LEU A 557 -0.60 7.17 36.12
N GLY A 558 -1.36 7.60 37.13
CA GLY A 558 -2.16 6.71 38.00
C GLY A 558 -1.37 5.95 39.08
N ALA A 559 -0.06 6.19 39.21
CA ALA A 559 0.78 5.65 40.29
C ALA A 559 1.21 6.74 41.27
N ALA A 560 1.41 6.39 42.55
CA ALA A 560 1.84 7.34 43.58
C ALA A 560 3.24 7.92 43.29
N CYS A 561 3.42 9.21 43.55
CA CYS A 561 4.69 9.92 43.31
C CYS A 561 5.80 9.42 44.24
N SER A 562 6.89 8.90 43.66
CA SER A 562 8.05 8.44 44.43
C SER A 562 8.63 9.57 45.30
N GLY A 563 8.92 9.25 46.56
CA GLY A 563 9.41 10.21 47.57
C GLY A 563 8.36 11.13 48.19
N PHE A 564 7.10 11.12 47.73
CA PHE A 564 6.02 11.94 48.29
C PHE A 564 5.19 11.12 49.29
N ASN A 565 5.42 11.30 50.59
CA ASN A 565 4.74 10.53 51.64
C ASN A 565 4.11 11.47 52.70
N PHE A 566 2.88 11.92 52.43
CA PHE A 566 2.13 12.85 53.27
C PHE A 566 0.69 12.38 53.56
N ALA A 567 0.47 11.05 53.58
CA ALA A 567 -0.83 10.42 53.80
C ALA A 567 -1.47 10.76 55.17
N SER A 568 -0.70 11.30 56.12
CA SER A 568 -1.20 12.07 57.27
C SER A 568 -0.10 13.04 57.70
N THR A 569 -0.41 14.33 57.85
CA THR A 569 0.57 15.36 58.23
C THR A 569 -0.05 16.59 58.90
N ALA A 570 0.70 17.21 59.82
CA ALA A 570 0.38 18.52 60.40
C ALA A 570 1.17 19.69 59.76
N ALA A 571 2.02 19.40 58.76
CA ALA A 571 2.63 20.44 57.93
C ALA A 571 1.58 21.12 57.04
N THR A 572 1.85 22.35 56.59
CA THR A 572 1.00 23.13 55.67
C THR A 572 1.64 23.35 54.29
N SER A 573 2.84 22.81 54.07
CA SER A 573 3.56 22.91 52.79
C SER A 573 4.70 21.90 52.68
N THR A 574 5.07 21.55 51.45
CA THR A 574 6.29 20.80 51.12
C THR A 574 6.88 21.27 49.80
N VAL A 575 8.19 21.11 49.61
CA VAL A 575 8.85 21.29 48.32
C VAL A 575 9.09 19.91 47.72
N TYR A 576 8.44 19.61 46.60
CA TYR A 576 8.61 18.34 45.89
C TYR A 576 9.47 18.53 44.64
N SER A 577 10.57 17.79 44.55
CA SER A 577 11.36 17.67 43.34
C SER A 577 10.60 16.83 42.31
N LEU A 578 10.42 17.36 41.10
CA LEU A 578 9.69 16.76 40.00
C LEU A 578 10.68 15.92 39.16
N PRO A 579 10.72 14.58 39.30
CA PRO A 579 11.88 13.79 38.88
C PRO A 579 12.00 13.51 37.38
N ALA A 580 11.02 13.89 36.57
CA ALA A 580 10.98 13.56 35.14
C ALA A 580 10.25 14.66 34.35
N ASP A 581 10.93 15.18 33.33
CA ASP A 581 10.43 16.20 32.41
C ASP A 581 9.25 15.70 31.55
N ASP A 582 8.54 16.63 30.89
CA ASP A 582 7.29 16.43 30.14
C ASP A 582 6.30 15.49 30.84
N ALA A 583 5.89 15.87 32.04
CA ALA A 583 5.11 15.01 32.93
C ALA A 583 4.03 15.75 33.70
N THR A 584 2.85 15.14 33.74
CA THR A 584 1.73 15.60 34.57
C THR A 584 1.75 14.88 35.93
N TYR A 585 1.67 15.68 36.98
CA TYR A 585 1.54 15.31 38.38
C TYR A 585 0.21 15.86 38.90
N ILE A 586 -0.54 15.08 39.68
CA ILE A 586 -1.80 15.54 40.30
C ILE A 586 -1.63 15.43 41.81
N PHE A 587 -1.59 16.59 42.48
CA PHE A 587 -1.60 16.67 43.94
C PHE A 587 -3.05 16.63 44.43
N LYS A 588 -3.29 15.95 45.55
CA LYS A 588 -4.61 15.79 46.19
C LYS A 588 -4.49 16.18 47.66
N ALA A 589 -5.51 16.83 48.21
CA ALA A 589 -5.54 17.23 49.61
C ALA A 589 -6.92 17.05 50.25
N LYS A 590 -6.92 16.59 51.50
CA LYS A 590 -8.04 16.67 52.45
C LYS A 590 -7.55 17.25 53.79
N ALA A 591 -8.46 17.86 54.53
CA ALA A 591 -8.32 18.12 55.96
C ALA A 591 -9.14 17.09 56.77
N VAL A 592 -8.72 16.83 58.01
CA VAL A 592 -9.41 15.93 58.96
C VAL A 592 -9.46 16.61 60.33
N ASP A 593 -10.64 16.67 60.95
CA ASP A 593 -10.84 17.29 62.26
C ASP A 593 -10.56 16.32 63.44
N ASN A 594 -10.73 16.81 64.67
CA ASN A 594 -10.58 16.01 65.89
C ASN A 594 -11.79 15.06 66.18
N ALA A 595 -12.80 15.04 65.32
CA ALA A 595 -13.95 14.12 65.36
C ALA A 595 -13.91 13.06 64.23
N GLU A 596 -12.82 13.01 63.46
CA GLU A 596 -12.58 12.13 62.30
C GLU A 596 -13.45 12.44 61.06
N ASN A 597 -14.02 13.65 60.94
CA ASN A 597 -14.68 14.08 59.70
C ASN A 597 -13.62 14.49 58.64
N GLU A 598 -13.66 13.85 57.47
CA GLU A 598 -12.82 14.21 56.32
C GLU A 598 -13.48 15.30 55.44
N SER A 599 -12.68 16.30 55.03
CA SER A 599 -13.10 17.27 54.02
C SER A 599 -13.35 16.59 52.66
N ALA A 600 -14.08 17.29 51.77
CA ALA A 600 -14.03 16.99 50.35
C ALA A 600 -12.57 17.07 49.83
N GLN A 601 -12.22 16.24 48.85
CA GLN A 601 -10.87 16.21 48.29
C GLN A 601 -10.68 17.30 47.23
N THR A 602 -9.74 18.22 47.49
CA THR A 602 -9.28 19.21 46.50
C THR A 602 -8.10 18.66 45.70
N THR A 603 -7.99 19.02 44.42
CA THR A 603 -6.91 18.53 43.54
C THR A 603 -6.23 19.67 42.77
N LYS A 604 -4.94 19.52 42.46
CA LYS A 604 -4.12 20.50 41.73
C LYS A 604 -3.25 19.77 40.69
N THR A 605 -3.58 19.95 39.42
CA THR A 605 -2.82 19.40 38.28
C THR A 605 -1.64 20.29 37.95
N VAL A 606 -0.45 19.70 37.94
CA VAL A 606 0.86 20.34 37.73
C VAL A 606 1.60 19.61 36.60
N VAL A 607 1.84 20.31 35.49
CA VAL A 607 2.64 19.83 34.36
C VAL A 607 4.06 20.37 34.50
N PHE A 608 5.04 19.49 34.72
CA PHE A 608 6.45 19.84 34.66
C PHE A 608 6.94 19.76 33.22
N PHE A 609 7.51 20.85 32.71
CA PHE A 609 8.10 20.90 31.38
C PHE A 609 9.27 21.90 31.37
N THR A 610 10.52 21.46 31.21
CA THR A 610 11.68 22.36 31.13
C THR A 610 11.74 23.06 29.78
N ARG A 611 12.13 24.35 29.79
CA ARG A 611 12.14 25.22 28.60
C ARG A 611 10.82 25.15 27.79
N PRO A 612 9.64 25.42 28.40
CA PRO A 612 8.36 25.25 27.71
C PRO A 612 8.20 26.21 26.53
N VAL A 613 8.88 27.36 26.58
CA VAL A 613 9.10 28.27 25.45
C VAL A 613 10.60 28.42 25.24
N VAL A 614 11.05 28.41 23.99
CA VAL A 614 12.46 28.56 23.57
C VAL A 614 12.60 29.64 22.49
N ILE A 615 13.78 30.26 22.40
CA ILE A 615 14.13 31.17 21.29
C ILE A 615 14.38 30.31 20.04
N ASN A 616 13.54 30.43 19.02
CA ASN A 616 13.50 29.50 17.90
C ASN A 616 14.33 29.94 16.69
N GLU A 617 14.17 31.20 16.27
CA GLU A 617 14.79 31.77 15.07
C GLU A 617 15.08 33.27 15.28
N ILE A 618 16.17 33.78 14.69
CA ILE A 618 16.67 35.14 14.89
C ILE A 618 17.12 35.74 13.55
N ALA A 619 16.42 36.75 13.04
CA ALA A 619 16.78 37.50 11.83
C ALA A 619 17.60 38.77 12.18
N TRP A 620 18.79 38.56 12.76
CA TRP A 620 19.65 39.63 13.28
C TRP A 620 20.21 40.63 12.26
N ALA A 621 20.02 40.37 10.96
CA ALA A 621 20.54 41.20 9.86
C ALA A 621 19.46 41.99 9.11
N GLY A 622 18.19 41.89 9.53
CA GLY A 622 17.04 42.37 8.77
C GLY A 622 16.82 41.62 7.46
N THR A 623 16.10 42.25 6.53
CA THR A 623 15.75 41.70 5.21
C THR A 623 16.63 42.26 4.09
N ALA A 624 16.52 41.67 2.90
CA ALA A 624 17.17 42.19 1.69
C ALA A 624 16.65 43.58 1.27
N SER A 625 15.43 43.92 1.66
CA SER A 625 14.82 45.23 1.43
C SER A 625 15.27 46.29 2.44
N ASN A 626 15.41 45.92 3.72
CA ASN A 626 15.88 46.82 4.77
C ASN A 626 16.56 46.07 5.93
N ALA A 627 17.79 46.48 6.27
CA ALA A 627 18.58 45.89 7.35
C ALA A 627 18.06 46.23 8.77
N ALA A 628 16.99 47.03 8.90
CA ALA A 628 16.27 47.24 10.15
C ALA A 628 15.00 46.38 10.29
N ASP A 629 14.62 45.58 9.29
CA ASP A 629 13.50 44.61 9.31
C ASP A 629 13.87 43.36 10.15
N GLU A 630 14.43 43.58 11.34
CA GLU A 630 14.91 42.53 12.26
C GLU A 630 13.75 41.90 13.03
N TRP A 631 13.83 40.61 13.30
CA TRP A 631 12.85 39.91 14.12
C TRP A 631 13.42 38.74 14.91
N ILE A 632 12.70 38.35 15.96
CA ILE A 632 13.03 37.22 16.84
C ILE A 632 11.77 36.38 17.03
N GLU A 633 11.90 35.07 16.95
CA GLU A 633 10.80 34.14 17.18
C GLU A 633 11.00 33.30 18.45
N LEU A 634 9.89 33.05 19.15
CA LEU A 634 9.80 32.06 20.22
C LEU A 634 8.89 30.89 19.80
N TYR A 635 9.22 29.67 20.22
CA TYR A 635 8.41 28.47 19.99
C TYR A 635 7.97 27.83 21.33
N ASN A 636 6.68 27.50 21.45
CA ASN A 636 6.12 26.78 22.58
C ASN A 636 6.21 25.26 22.36
N ARG A 637 7.13 24.62 23.06
CA ARG A 637 7.36 23.17 23.04
C ARG A 637 6.29 22.36 23.76
N SER A 638 5.54 22.98 24.67
CA SER A 638 4.63 22.25 25.55
C SER A 638 3.30 21.92 24.88
N SER A 639 2.64 20.87 25.38
CA SER A 639 1.29 20.44 24.98
C SER A 639 0.16 21.35 25.46
N LYS A 640 0.47 22.55 25.97
CA LYS A 640 -0.45 23.51 26.59
C LYS A 640 -0.17 24.92 26.06
N SER A 641 -1.19 25.78 25.99
CA SER A 641 -0.97 27.19 25.64
C SER A 641 -0.32 27.95 26.80
N VAL A 642 0.71 28.75 26.50
CA VAL A 642 1.54 29.47 27.48
C VAL A 642 1.26 30.98 27.42
N ASN A 643 0.82 31.55 28.54
CA ASN A 643 0.66 33.01 28.69
C ASN A 643 2.02 33.67 28.93
N LEU A 644 2.32 34.74 28.18
CA LEU A 644 3.61 35.45 28.22
C LEU A 644 3.63 36.67 29.16
N ALA A 645 2.58 36.91 29.95
CA ALA A 645 2.58 37.96 30.96
C ALA A 645 3.74 37.78 31.97
N SER A 646 4.49 38.85 32.22
CA SER A 646 5.69 38.87 33.08
C SER A 646 6.87 38.01 32.59
N TRP A 647 6.90 37.68 31.29
CA TRP A 647 8.11 37.24 30.59
C TRP A 647 8.84 38.43 29.96
N VAL A 648 10.17 38.34 29.89
CA VAL A 648 11.04 39.36 29.29
C VAL A 648 12.10 38.69 28.44
N LEU A 649 12.25 39.16 27.21
CA LEU A 649 13.34 38.81 26.29
C LEU A 649 14.34 39.99 26.24
N TYR A 650 15.62 39.75 26.51
CA TYR A 650 16.62 40.82 26.56
C TYR A 650 18.03 40.36 26.14
N ALA A 651 18.85 41.28 25.61
CA ALA A 651 20.29 41.05 25.38
C ALA A 651 21.13 41.38 26.63
N GLU A 652 22.37 40.88 26.73
CA GLU A 652 23.28 41.13 27.87
C GLU A 652 23.51 42.63 28.20
N ASP A 653 23.51 43.52 27.22
CA ASP A 653 23.64 44.98 27.42
C ASP A 653 22.29 45.70 27.65
N SER A 654 21.19 44.93 27.66
CA SER A 654 19.79 45.38 27.69
C SER A 654 19.33 46.16 26.45
N VAL A 655 19.89 45.87 25.27
CA VAL A 655 19.40 46.31 23.95
C VAL A 655 19.33 45.09 23.00
N PRO A 656 18.14 44.53 22.72
CA PRO A 656 16.82 44.94 23.18
C PRO A 656 16.50 44.55 24.64
N TYR A 657 15.43 45.13 25.20
CA TYR A 657 14.76 44.70 26.42
C TYR A 657 13.23 44.75 26.19
N ILE A 658 12.61 43.59 25.97
CA ILE A 658 11.23 43.47 25.50
C ILE A 658 10.37 42.77 26.57
N ASN A 659 9.36 43.47 27.09
CA ASN A 659 8.31 42.86 27.89
C ASN A 659 7.33 42.13 26.95
N LEU A 660 7.12 40.84 27.17
CA LEU A 660 6.25 40.02 26.33
C LEU A 660 4.79 40.07 26.81
N SER A 661 3.85 39.68 25.94
CA SER A 661 2.42 39.67 26.23
C SER A 661 1.66 38.65 25.38
N GLY A 662 0.34 38.55 25.54
CA GLY A 662 -0.46 37.57 24.78
C GLY A 662 -0.23 36.13 25.24
N THR A 663 -0.35 35.17 24.32
CA THR A 663 -0.30 33.73 24.62
C THR A 663 0.12 32.94 23.40
N ILE A 664 1.09 32.04 23.55
CA ILE A 664 1.48 31.08 22.51
C ILE A 664 0.62 29.83 22.63
N SER A 665 0.02 29.35 21.54
CA SER A 665 -0.68 28.06 21.52
C SER A 665 0.28 26.88 21.74
N ALA A 666 -0.24 25.71 22.14
CA ALA A 666 0.54 24.47 22.20
C ALA A 666 1.15 24.15 20.84
N GLY A 667 2.46 23.88 20.77
CA GLY A 667 3.18 23.70 19.50
C GLY A 667 3.19 24.95 18.60
N GLY A 668 2.89 26.12 19.15
CA GLY A 668 2.77 27.38 18.41
C GLY A 668 4.04 28.22 18.41
N TYR A 669 4.06 29.20 17.52
CA TYR A 669 5.12 30.20 17.34
C TYR A 669 4.65 31.57 17.83
N TYR A 670 5.59 32.44 18.18
CA TYR A 670 5.35 33.82 18.59
C TYR A 670 6.41 34.74 17.98
N LEU A 671 6.01 35.54 17.01
CA LEU A 671 6.88 36.38 16.19
C LEU A 671 6.96 37.79 16.75
N ILE A 672 8.19 38.29 16.94
CA ILE A 672 8.47 39.63 17.48
C ILE A 672 9.23 40.43 16.42
N GLU A 673 8.58 41.43 15.82
CA GLU A 673 9.16 42.31 14.81
C GLU A 673 9.68 43.63 15.40
N ARG A 674 10.71 44.19 14.77
CA ARG A 674 11.27 45.48 15.14
C ARG A 674 10.40 46.63 14.63
N THR A 675 9.98 47.48 15.57
CA THR A 675 9.28 48.77 15.39
C THR A 675 7.91 48.78 14.71
N ASP A 676 7.67 47.95 13.70
CA ASP A 676 6.41 47.83 12.96
C ASP A 676 6.10 46.35 12.62
N ASN A 677 5.27 46.10 11.61
CA ASN A 677 4.78 44.79 11.18
C ASN A 677 5.02 44.56 9.67
N ASP A 678 5.98 45.28 9.09
CA ASP A 678 6.28 45.19 7.65
C ASP A 678 7.54 44.34 7.37
N SER A 679 8.19 43.76 8.40
CA SER A 679 9.42 42.97 8.26
C SER A 679 9.16 41.58 7.66
N VAL A 680 8.04 40.95 8.02
CA VAL A 680 7.49 39.76 7.33
C VAL A 680 6.11 40.11 6.78
N SER A 681 6.09 40.72 5.59
CA SER A 681 4.94 41.49 5.08
C SER A 681 3.64 40.71 4.83
N ASP A 682 3.72 39.38 4.77
CA ASP A 682 2.60 38.44 4.63
C ASP A 682 2.31 37.60 5.91
N VAL A 683 3.15 37.69 6.96
CA VAL A 683 3.01 36.92 8.21
C VAL A 683 3.00 37.86 9.42
N ALA A 684 1.81 38.39 9.75
CA ALA A 684 1.66 39.37 10.83
C ALA A 684 2.25 38.91 12.18
N ALA A 685 3.03 39.76 12.84
CA ALA A 685 3.68 39.49 14.12
C ALA A 685 2.68 39.32 15.28
N ASP A 686 3.15 38.74 16.38
CA ASP A 686 2.43 38.73 17.67
C ASP A 686 2.73 39.99 18.51
N LEU A 687 3.91 40.59 18.30
CA LEU A 687 4.35 41.78 19.00
C LEU A 687 5.31 42.62 18.14
N THR A 688 4.90 43.83 17.80
CA THR A 688 5.78 44.87 17.25
C THR A 688 6.46 45.60 18.41
N ALA A 689 7.80 45.57 18.50
CA ALA A 689 8.53 46.18 19.61
C ALA A 689 9.75 46.99 19.13
N PRO A 690 10.05 48.18 19.70
CA PRO A 690 11.28 48.88 19.39
C PRO A 690 12.47 48.12 20.01
N PHE A 691 13.32 47.51 19.18
CA PHE A 691 14.52 46.81 19.64
C PHE A 691 15.49 47.84 20.26
N SER A 692 15.37 48.02 21.56
CA SER A 692 15.91 49.10 22.38
C SER A 692 15.72 48.73 23.86
N GLY A 693 16.29 49.50 24.80
CA GLY A 693 16.10 49.26 26.22
C GLY A 693 16.85 50.25 27.10
N SER A 694 17.43 49.77 28.21
CA SER A 694 18.17 50.61 29.15
C SER A 694 19.63 50.88 28.76
N GLY A 695 20.16 50.15 27.78
CA GLY A 695 21.47 50.44 27.17
C GLY A 695 21.40 51.55 26.11
N ALA A 696 22.50 51.77 25.39
CA ALA A 696 22.63 52.82 24.39
C ALA A 696 22.79 52.24 22.97
N GLY A 697 21.66 52.01 22.29
CA GLY A 697 21.64 51.48 20.93
C GLY A 697 20.21 51.25 20.42
N SER A 698 20.08 50.67 19.23
CA SER A 698 18.84 50.06 18.76
C SER A 698 19.09 49.06 17.64
N GLY A 699 18.44 47.90 17.74
CA GLY A 699 18.53 46.78 16.82
C GLY A 699 19.20 45.56 17.43
N LEU A 700 19.66 44.65 16.58
CA LEU A 700 20.51 43.52 16.94
C LEU A 700 21.93 43.73 16.40
N GLY A 701 22.92 43.47 17.23
CA GLY A 701 24.32 43.64 16.88
C GLY A 701 24.78 42.59 15.87
N ASN A 702 25.10 43.02 14.64
CA ASN A 702 25.76 42.18 13.61
C ASN A 702 27.03 41.44 14.09
N GLY A 703 27.61 41.83 15.24
CA GLY A 703 28.74 41.17 15.88
C GLY A 703 28.39 39.94 16.73
N GLY A 704 27.11 39.68 17.04
CA GLY A 704 26.66 38.60 17.93
C GLY A 704 26.25 39.10 19.31
N GLU A 705 25.05 38.72 19.76
CA GLU A 705 24.52 39.00 21.11
C GLU A 705 23.97 37.74 21.79
N THR A 706 24.10 37.68 23.11
CA THR A 706 23.39 36.68 23.93
C THR A 706 22.00 37.21 24.27
N LEU A 707 20.97 36.64 23.64
CA LEU A 707 19.56 36.85 23.94
C LEU A 707 19.10 35.86 25.03
N VAL A 708 18.50 36.41 26.08
CA VAL A 708 17.99 35.67 27.24
C VAL A 708 16.48 35.81 27.32
N LEU A 709 15.77 34.68 27.26
CA LEU A 709 14.34 34.59 27.53
C LEU A 709 14.14 34.26 29.01
N SER A 710 13.48 35.14 29.75
CA SER A 710 13.30 35.03 31.19
C SER A 710 11.84 35.19 31.61
N ARG A 711 11.52 34.67 32.80
CA ARG A 711 10.25 34.89 33.50
C ARG A 711 10.55 35.12 34.98
N ALA A 712 10.05 36.22 35.55
CA ALA A 712 10.24 36.57 36.97
C ALA A 712 11.70 36.36 37.47
N SER A 713 12.67 36.98 36.76
CA SER A 713 14.13 36.88 36.93
C SER A 713 14.78 35.49 36.80
N THR A 714 14.03 34.44 36.44
CA THR A 714 14.58 33.13 36.08
C THR A 714 14.76 33.02 34.57
N THR A 715 15.96 32.68 34.10
CA THR A 715 16.20 32.32 32.69
C THR A 715 15.47 31.04 32.35
N VAL A 716 14.63 31.08 31.32
CA VAL A 716 13.91 29.91 30.78
C VAL A 716 14.73 29.27 29.67
N ASP A 717 15.30 30.08 28.77
CA ASP A 717 16.13 29.64 27.64
C ASP A 717 16.99 30.83 27.16
N GLN A 718 18.08 30.56 26.45
CA GLN A 718 18.94 31.58 25.83
C GLN A 718 19.63 30.99 24.59
N ASN A 719 20.17 31.83 23.71
CA ASN A 719 21.10 31.38 22.67
C ASN A 719 22.55 31.27 23.20
N VAL A 720 23.49 31.07 22.28
CA VAL A 720 24.94 31.09 22.51
C VAL A 720 25.65 31.72 21.30
N LEU A 721 26.85 32.25 21.52
CA LEU A 721 27.73 32.76 20.46
C LEU A 721 28.76 31.70 20.05
N CYS A 722 28.95 31.55 18.74
CA CYS A 722 29.95 30.68 18.15
C CYS A 722 31.19 31.52 17.82
N SER A 723 32.30 31.27 18.52
CA SER A 723 33.55 32.04 18.36
C SER A 723 33.38 33.56 18.52
N ASN A 724 32.50 33.98 19.45
CA ASN A 724 32.12 35.37 19.72
C ASN A 724 31.37 36.07 18.57
N ALA A 725 30.59 35.31 17.78
CA ALA A 725 29.64 35.82 16.79
C ALA A 725 28.34 34.99 16.80
N TRP A 726 27.32 35.42 16.06
CA TRP A 726 26.11 34.61 15.83
C TRP A 726 26.48 33.22 15.27
N CYS A 727 25.84 32.16 15.76
CA CYS A 727 26.07 30.78 15.28
C CYS A 727 25.48 30.49 13.89
N GLY A 728 24.76 31.44 13.30
CA GLY A 728 24.17 31.32 11.97
C GLY A 728 23.72 32.67 11.44
N GLY A 729 23.14 32.66 10.25
CA GLY A 729 22.65 33.84 9.53
C GLY A 729 23.71 34.50 8.64
N PHE A 730 23.27 35.37 7.72
CA PHE A 730 24.15 36.15 6.84
C PHE A 730 23.51 37.49 6.46
N ALA A 731 24.20 38.60 6.73
CA ALA A 731 23.74 39.95 6.36
C ALA A 731 23.90 40.32 4.86
N ALA A 732 24.55 39.47 4.06
CA ALA A 732 24.57 39.58 2.60
C ALA A 732 25.11 38.27 1.97
N PRO A 733 24.71 37.91 0.73
CA PRO A 733 23.66 38.52 -0.07
C PRO A 733 22.27 37.92 0.19
N THR A 734 22.15 36.89 1.03
CA THR A 734 20.94 36.06 1.16
C THR A 734 19.97 36.50 2.26
N TYR A 735 20.40 37.39 3.17
CA TYR A 735 19.64 37.85 4.35
C TYR A 735 19.02 36.66 5.10
N SER A 736 19.92 35.74 5.46
CA SER A 736 19.56 34.48 6.11
C SER A 736 19.47 34.66 7.61
N SER A 737 18.47 34.04 8.23
CA SER A 737 18.31 33.97 9.68
C SER A 737 19.26 32.96 10.33
N MET A 738 19.40 33.10 11.65
CA MET A 738 19.96 32.09 12.55
C MET A 738 18.82 31.23 13.12
N GLU A 739 18.79 29.95 12.76
CA GLU A 739 17.79 28.98 13.19
C GLU A 739 18.34 28.03 14.26
N ARG A 740 17.51 27.65 15.23
CA ARG A 740 17.76 26.49 16.10
C ARG A 740 17.58 25.18 15.30
N ILE A 741 18.47 24.21 15.49
CA ILE A 741 18.46 22.93 14.75
C ILE A 741 17.43 21.94 15.32
N ASP A 742 17.33 21.87 16.65
CA ASP A 742 16.40 21.01 17.37
C ASP A 742 15.85 21.77 18.59
N MET A 743 14.53 21.90 18.69
CA MET A 743 13.89 22.58 19.82
C MET A 743 14.05 21.83 21.15
N GLU A 744 14.25 20.51 21.14
CA GLU A 744 14.39 19.70 22.34
C GLU A 744 15.74 19.97 23.03
N VAL A 745 16.80 20.18 22.25
CA VAL A 745 18.14 20.56 22.68
C VAL A 745 18.17 22.02 23.20
N ALA A 746 19.10 22.32 24.11
CA ALA A 746 19.22 23.65 24.71
C ALA A 746 19.75 24.69 23.70
N GLY A 747 19.37 25.95 23.84
CA GLY A 747 19.91 27.04 23.02
C GLY A 747 21.33 27.45 23.44
N THR A 748 21.83 26.94 24.56
CA THR A 748 23.23 27.10 24.99
C THR A 748 24.21 26.17 24.26
N ASP A 749 23.72 25.20 23.48
CA ASP A 749 24.57 24.28 22.71
C ASP A 749 24.96 24.91 21.37
N THR A 750 26.26 25.08 21.14
CA THR A 750 26.81 25.66 19.90
C THR A 750 26.62 24.76 18.68
N GLY A 751 26.35 23.46 18.88
CA GLY A 751 25.96 22.53 17.83
C GLY A 751 24.47 22.55 17.47
N ASN A 752 23.65 23.33 18.21
CA ASN A 752 22.19 23.40 18.04
C ASN A 752 21.70 24.66 17.28
N TRP A 753 22.60 25.39 16.63
CA TRP A 753 22.25 26.55 15.80
C TRP A 753 22.95 26.50 14.44
N GLY A 754 22.35 27.16 13.45
CA GLY A 754 22.98 27.35 12.15
C GLY A 754 22.27 28.40 11.29
N THR A 755 22.76 28.61 10.07
CA THR A 755 22.11 29.46 9.08
C THR A 755 20.97 28.74 8.38
N SER A 756 19.83 29.42 8.17
CA SER A 756 18.73 28.90 7.35
C SER A 756 19.21 28.33 6.02
N ASN A 757 18.75 27.13 5.66
CA ASN A 757 19.23 26.44 4.46
C ASN A 757 18.62 26.96 3.15
N GLY A 758 17.56 27.78 3.23
CA GLY A 758 16.89 28.38 2.08
C GLY A 758 16.17 27.42 1.13
N VAL A 759 16.10 26.13 1.46
CA VAL A 759 15.31 25.10 0.74
C VAL A 759 13.89 25.05 1.28
N VAL A 760 13.74 25.13 2.60
CA VAL A 760 12.47 25.48 3.25
C VAL A 760 12.53 26.96 3.62
N LYS A 761 11.46 27.70 3.31
CA LYS A 761 11.32 29.13 3.51
C LYS A 761 9.87 29.42 3.93
N ASN A 762 9.64 30.47 4.70
CA ASN A 762 8.32 31.07 4.87
C ASN A 762 8.43 32.60 4.86
N GLY A 763 7.35 33.26 4.46
CA GLY A 763 7.23 34.72 4.47
C GLY A 763 7.98 35.48 3.38
N LEU A 764 7.57 36.74 3.19
CA LEU A 764 8.10 37.73 2.26
C LEU A 764 8.66 38.93 3.01
N ASP A 765 9.66 39.61 2.44
CA ASP A 765 10.13 40.90 2.94
C ASP A 765 9.19 42.07 2.55
N SER A 766 9.54 43.28 2.99
CA SER A 766 8.83 44.53 2.69
C SER A 766 8.74 44.92 1.21
N ALA A 767 9.45 44.23 0.29
CA ALA A 767 9.29 44.37 -1.16
C ALA A 767 8.61 43.15 -1.84
N GLY A 768 8.18 42.15 -1.08
CA GLY A 768 7.51 40.94 -1.59
C GLY A 768 8.47 39.83 -2.05
N ALA A 769 9.74 39.85 -1.64
CA ALA A 769 10.71 38.81 -1.96
C ALA A 769 10.80 37.73 -0.85
N ALA A 770 10.83 36.46 -1.25
CA ALA A 770 10.76 35.34 -0.30
C ALA A 770 12.00 35.21 0.60
N LEU A 771 11.79 35.33 1.92
CA LEU A 771 12.82 35.34 2.96
C LEU A 771 13.68 34.08 2.96
N THR A 772 14.93 34.17 3.42
CA THR A 772 15.79 32.99 3.67
C THR A 772 15.74 32.64 5.16
N ALA A 773 14.52 32.35 5.61
CA ALA A 773 14.10 32.20 6.99
C ALA A 773 12.77 31.42 7.06
N THR A 774 12.31 31.05 8.25
CA THR A 774 11.09 30.25 8.50
C THR A 774 10.14 30.83 9.56
N PRO A 775 9.83 32.15 9.56
CA PRO A 775 8.92 32.76 10.53
C PRO A 775 7.55 32.06 10.57
N ARG A 776 7.08 31.76 11.78
CA ARG A 776 5.90 30.94 12.14
C ARG A 776 5.85 29.55 11.50
N ALA A 777 7.00 28.99 11.14
CA ALA A 777 7.12 27.65 10.58
C ALA A 777 8.22 26.85 11.29
N ARG A 778 8.32 25.55 10.96
CA ARG A 778 9.43 24.72 11.45
C ARG A 778 10.73 25.17 10.78
N ASN A 779 11.76 25.39 11.59
CA ASN A 779 13.11 25.73 11.15
C ASN A 779 13.58 24.83 10.00
N SER A 780 14.06 25.45 8.91
CA SER A 780 14.54 24.75 7.72
C SER A 780 15.61 23.69 8.06
N LEU A 781 16.49 23.97 9.02
CA LEU A 781 17.52 23.06 9.52
C LEU A 781 16.94 21.86 10.29
N HIS A 782 15.81 22.02 10.98
CA HIS A 782 15.20 20.91 11.73
C HIS A 782 14.62 19.82 10.80
N TYR A 783 14.25 20.16 9.56
CA TYR A 783 13.86 19.15 8.57
C TYR A 783 15.00 18.18 8.20
N LEU A 784 16.27 18.55 8.38
CA LEU A 784 17.38 17.73 7.90
C LEU A 784 17.57 16.46 8.74
N ILE A 785 17.74 15.31 8.06
CA ILE A 785 18.06 14.04 8.74
C ILE A 785 19.42 14.16 9.44
N SER A 786 20.41 14.79 8.80
CA SER A 786 21.67 15.21 9.45
C SER A 786 22.12 16.57 8.93
N GLN A 787 22.82 17.33 9.77
CA GLN A 787 23.44 18.61 9.38
C GLN A 787 24.68 18.39 8.49
N SER A 788 25.28 17.19 8.52
CA SER A 788 26.41 16.81 7.67
C SER A 788 26.09 15.57 6.83
N ALA A 789 26.91 15.29 5.83
CA ALA A 789 26.82 14.07 5.01
C ALA A 789 27.03 12.76 5.79
N THR A 790 27.30 12.82 7.09
CA THR A 790 27.32 11.67 8.01
C THR A 790 26.34 11.89 9.16
N LEU A 791 25.61 10.84 9.54
CA LEU A 791 24.89 10.75 10.80
C LEU A 791 25.80 10.05 11.83
N SER A 792 26.31 10.81 12.80
CA SER A 792 27.34 10.39 13.77
C SER A 792 26.81 10.07 15.17
N SER A 793 25.55 10.40 15.44
CA SER A 793 24.77 9.99 16.63
C SER A 793 23.64 9.04 16.22
N ASP A 794 23.03 8.36 17.17
CA ASP A 794 21.70 7.79 16.93
C ASP A 794 20.67 8.93 16.76
N LYS A 795 19.62 8.71 15.96
CA LYS A 795 18.53 9.69 15.77
C LYS A 795 17.21 8.98 15.48
N THR A 796 16.14 9.49 16.07
CA THR A 796 14.75 9.11 15.72
C THR A 796 14.12 10.25 14.92
N LEU A 797 13.52 9.92 13.77
CA LEU A 797 12.64 10.80 13.03
C LEU A 797 11.22 10.60 13.56
N LYS A 798 10.64 11.64 14.18
CA LYS A 798 9.35 11.52 14.89
C LYS A 798 8.16 11.81 13.98
N GLN A 799 7.06 11.07 14.13
CA GLN A 799 5.83 11.27 13.36
C GLN A 799 5.25 12.67 13.60
N SER A 800 5.39 13.22 14.81
CA SER A 800 4.93 14.57 15.20
C SER A 800 5.51 15.69 14.32
N PHE A 801 6.64 15.46 13.64
CA PHE A 801 7.28 16.41 12.74
C PHE A 801 7.07 16.08 11.24
N GLY A 802 6.45 14.94 10.93
CA GLY A 802 5.96 14.56 9.60
C GLY A 802 7.04 14.31 8.55
N THR A 803 7.62 15.38 8.00
CA THR A 803 8.59 15.32 6.88
C THR A 803 10.02 15.56 7.36
N TYR A 804 10.98 14.83 6.80
CA TYR A 804 12.42 15.10 6.92
C TYR A 804 13.09 15.05 5.53
N ILE A 805 14.27 15.63 5.40
CA ILE A 805 14.94 15.92 4.12
C ILE A 805 16.39 15.42 4.12
N ILE A 806 16.82 14.88 2.98
CA ILE A 806 18.24 14.77 2.55
C ILE A 806 18.44 15.75 1.39
N LYS A 807 19.51 16.55 1.39
CA LYS A 807 19.68 17.67 0.45
C LYS A 807 20.00 17.19 -0.97
N ASN A 808 19.74 18.05 -1.96
CA ASN A 808 20.11 17.78 -3.37
C ASN A 808 21.62 17.48 -3.49
N ASN A 809 21.95 16.41 -4.23
CA ASN A 809 23.28 15.85 -4.44
C ASN A 809 24.01 15.33 -3.17
N GLU A 810 23.34 15.23 -2.02
CA GLU A 810 23.94 14.72 -0.79
C GLU A 810 24.00 13.18 -0.78
N THR A 811 25.14 12.63 -0.38
CA THR A 811 25.27 11.22 0.01
C THR A 811 25.31 11.15 1.52
N LEU A 812 24.15 10.99 2.16
CA LEU A 812 24.06 10.86 3.62
C LEU A 812 24.47 9.44 4.02
N THR A 813 25.42 9.32 4.95
CA THR A 813 25.88 8.02 5.47
C THR A 813 25.50 7.87 6.94
N ILE A 814 24.72 6.83 7.28
CA ILE A 814 24.55 6.38 8.66
C ILE A 814 25.83 5.65 9.05
N ALA A 815 26.61 6.23 9.96
CA ALA A 815 27.90 5.68 10.36
C ALA A 815 27.76 4.32 11.06
N SER A 816 28.79 3.47 10.96
CA SER A 816 28.77 2.17 11.63
C SER A 816 28.65 2.31 13.14
N GLY A 817 27.81 1.47 13.76
CA GLY A 817 27.44 1.59 15.17
C GLY A 817 26.52 2.77 15.50
N LYS A 818 25.81 3.34 14.51
CA LYS A 818 24.75 4.36 14.69
C LYS A 818 23.43 3.93 14.05
N THR A 819 22.34 4.43 14.59
CA THR A 819 20.97 4.04 14.25
C THR A 819 20.17 5.24 13.77
N LEU A 820 19.59 5.12 12.57
CA LEU A 820 18.46 5.96 12.18
C LEU A 820 17.16 5.18 12.39
N THR A 821 16.36 5.62 13.36
CA THR A 821 15.00 5.13 13.57
C THR A 821 14.01 6.07 12.90
N ILE A 822 13.02 5.52 12.22
CA ILE A 822 11.97 6.28 11.53
C ILE A 822 10.62 5.79 12.05
N GLU A 823 9.83 6.69 12.62
CA GLU A 823 8.51 6.35 13.16
C GLU A 823 7.46 6.11 12.06
N PRO A 824 6.47 5.22 12.28
CA PRO A 824 5.38 4.97 11.34
C PRO A 824 4.68 6.26 10.87
N GLY A 825 4.56 6.47 9.57
CA GLY A 825 3.92 7.66 8.98
C GLY A 825 4.88 8.82 8.65
N VAL A 826 6.17 8.73 9.00
CA VAL A 826 7.16 9.74 8.61
C VAL A 826 7.46 9.69 7.11
N THR A 827 7.63 10.86 6.50
CA THR A 827 8.07 11.03 5.11
C THR A 827 9.52 11.50 5.04
N ALA A 828 10.40 10.73 4.41
CA ALA A 828 11.76 11.11 4.05
C ALA A 828 11.80 11.58 2.58
N LYS A 829 11.97 12.90 2.38
CA LYS A 829 12.17 13.51 1.06
C LYS A 829 13.64 13.50 0.67
N MET A 830 13.94 12.76 -0.39
CA MET A 830 15.25 12.57 -0.99
C MET A 830 15.49 13.66 -2.04
N GLY A 831 16.51 14.50 -1.83
CA GLY A 831 16.92 15.51 -2.80
C GLY A 831 17.32 14.94 -4.17
N ASP A 832 17.34 15.79 -5.19
CA ASP A 832 17.73 15.39 -6.54
C ASP A 832 19.15 14.79 -6.54
N SER A 833 19.31 13.61 -7.13
CA SER A 833 20.55 12.82 -7.10
C SER A 833 21.06 12.42 -5.70
N ALA A 834 20.24 12.48 -4.65
CA ALA A 834 20.64 12.06 -3.30
C ALA A 834 20.80 10.53 -3.16
N ASP A 835 21.73 10.12 -2.31
CA ASP A 835 22.00 8.74 -1.87
C ASP A 835 21.86 8.67 -0.33
N LEU A 836 21.27 7.60 0.21
CA LEU A 836 21.33 7.26 1.64
C LEU A 836 22.11 5.94 1.80
N ILE A 837 23.30 5.99 2.40
CA ILE A 837 24.15 4.84 2.68
C ILE A 837 23.99 4.43 4.14
N VAL A 838 23.82 3.13 4.39
CA VAL A 838 23.63 2.55 5.71
C VAL A 838 24.81 1.61 6.01
N ASP A 839 25.83 2.12 6.69
CA ASP A 839 26.91 1.32 7.29
C ASP A 839 26.66 1.02 8.77
N GLY A 840 25.72 1.75 9.39
CA GLY A 840 25.11 1.47 10.69
C GLY A 840 23.79 0.71 10.57
N ILE A 841 22.75 1.19 11.24
CA ILE A 841 21.44 0.57 11.35
C ILE A 841 20.36 1.50 10.81
N LEU A 842 19.50 1.00 9.92
CA LEU A 842 18.25 1.65 9.52
C LEU A 842 17.07 0.86 10.10
N LYS A 843 16.21 1.54 10.87
CA LYS A 843 14.93 1.02 11.36
C LYS A 843 13.79 1.77 10.65
N SER A 844 13.28 1.16 9.59
CA SER A 844 12.17 1.67 8.78
C SER A 844 11.00 0.70 8.86
N ASP A 845 10.40 0.61 10.05
CA ASP A 845 9.35 -0.35 10.37
C ASP A 845 8.04 0.38 10.69
N GLY A 846 7.27 0.67 9.63
CA GLY A 846 5.96 1.33 9.71
C GLY A 846 4.83 0.39 10.13
N THR A 847 3.58 0.83 9.96
CA THR A 847 2.38 -0.01 10.11
C THR A 847 1.50 0.04 8.86
N GLY A 848 0.60 -0.93 8.70
CA GLY A 848 -0.34 -0.96 7.56
C GLY A 848 -1.24 0.29 7.43
N ALA A 849 -1.48 1.01 8.54
CA ALA A 849 -2.15 2.31 8.51
C ALA A 849 -1.16 3.46 8.24
N ASN A 850 -0.02 3.47 8.95
CA ASN A 850 0.99 4.54 8.88
C ASN A 850 2.28 4.00 8.25
N ASN A 851 2.29 3.90 6.92
CA ASN A 851 3.49 3.53 6.17
C ASN A 851 4.56 4.63 6.25
N ILE A 852 5.84 4.25 6.27
CA ILE A 852 6.96 5.19 6.14
C ILE A 852 7.15 5.50 4.64
N LEU A 853 7.34 6.76 4.25
CA LEU A 853 7.45 7.14 2.84
C LEU A 853 8.84 7.69 2.47
N PHE A 854 9.60 6.99 1.63
CA PHE A 854 10.74 7.54 0.91
C PHE A 854 10.30 8.04 -0.46
N THR A 855 10.45 9.33 -0.74
CA THR A 855 10.00 9.97 -1.99
C THR A 855 10.97 11.08 -2.40
N ALA A 856 10.82 11.66 -3.59
CA ALA A 856 11.63 12.79 -4.04
C ALA A 856 11.29 14.10 -3.28
N LEU A 857 12.25 15.03 -3.24
CA LEU A 857 12.07 16.38 -2.71
C LEU A 857 11.33 17.31 -3.69
N SER A 858 11.49 17.08 -5.00
CA SER A 858 10.80 17.84 -6.06
C SER A 858 9.28 17.84 -5.91
N SER A 859 8.64 18.98 -6.18
CA SER A 859 7.19 19.14 -6.29
C SER A 859 6.60 18.50 -7.56
N SER A 860 7.43 18.24 -8.58
CA SER A 860 7.10 17.46 -9.77
C SER A 860 8.08 16.28 -9.86
N PRO A 861 7.87 15.20 -9.08
CA PRO A 861 8.82 14.10 -8.98
C PRO A 861 8.73 13.16 -10.18
N ALA A 862 9.88 12.75 -10.72
CA ALA A 862 9.98 11.81 -11.83
C ALA A 862 10.68 10.53 -11.39
N ALA A 863 10.46 9.43 -12.11
CA ALA A 863 11.19 8.19 -11.85
C ALA A 863 12.70 8.41 -12.00
N GLY A 864 13.44 8.27 -10.90
CA GLY A 864 14.88 8.49 -10.86
C GLY A 864 15.34 9.88 -10.43
N SER A 865 14.45 10.74 -9.89
CA SER A 865 14.84 12.02 -9.28
C SER A 865 15.95 11.84 -8.22
N TRP A 866 15.86 10.81 -7.38
CA TRP A 866 16.91 10.43 -6.42
C TRP A 866 17.49 9.05 -6.75
N ARG A 867 18.61 8.67 -6.11
CA ARG A 867 19.35 7.45 -6.45
C ARG A 867 18.89 6.25 -5.64
N ASN A 868 19.36 6.09 -4.40
CA ASN A 868 19.31 4.80 -3.71
C ASN A 868 19.31 4.94 -2.18
N VAL A 869 18.53 4.09 -1.51
CA VAL A 869 18.76 3.70 -0.11
C VAL A 869 19.59 2.42 -0.14
N ARG A 870 20.78 2.44 0.46
CA ARG A 870 21.80 1.40 0.29
C ARG A 870 22.21 0.79 1.63
N ILE A 871 21.73 -0.42 1.90
CA ILE A 871 22.19 -1.25 3.01
C ILE A 871 23.47 -1.98 2.57
N THR A 872 24.58 -1.68 3.25
CA THR A 872 25.91 -2.25 2.93
C THR A 872 26.21 -3.47 3.79
N SER A 873 27.31 -4.17 3.50
CA SER A 873 27.78 -5.30 4.30
C SER A 873 28.26 -4.91 5.70
N ALA A 874 28.53 -3.62 5.96
CA ALA A 874 28.84 -3.12 7.30
C ALA A 874 27.58 -3.00 8.19
N SER A 875 26.39 -2.91 7.58
CA SER A 875 25.13 -2.75 8.30
C SER A 875 24.78 -3.98 9.14
N GLN A 876 24.24 -3.76 10.33
CA GLN A 876 23.84 -4.84 11.24
C GLN A 876 22.44 -4.58 11.77
N ASN A 877 21.57 -5.58 11.76
CA ASN A 877 20.21 -5.54 12.31
C ASN A 877 19.27 -4.48 11.70
N SER A 878 19.54 -3.96 10.50
CA SER A 878 18.59 -3.10 9.77
C SER A 878 17.29 -3.84 9.43
N SER A 879 16.16 -3.14 9.40
CA SER A 879 14.85 -3.71 9.07
C SER A 879 13.97 -2.74 8.29
N VAL A 880 13.16 -3.32 7.39
CA VAL A 880 12.24 -2.60 6.50
C VAL A 880 10.88 -3.31 6.52
N SER A 881 9.87 -2.65 7.09
CA SER A 881 8.48 -3.12 7.09
C SER A 881 7.53 -1.95 6.83
N HIS A 882 6.43 -2.17 6.11
CA HIS A 882 5.42 -1.14 5.77
C HIS A 882 6.06 0.19 5.33
N THR A 883 7.04 0.09 4.43
CA THR A 883 7.75 1.25 3.85
C THR A 883 7.38 1.38 2.38
N ARG A 884 7.02 2.58 1.95
CA ARG A 884 6.70 2.96 0.58
C ARG A 884 7.88 3.73 0.00
N PHE A 885 8.42 3.27 -1.13
CA PHE A 885 9.50 3.92 -1.85
C PHE A 885 9.00 4.38 -3.23
N LYS A 886 9.18 5.67 -3.57
CA LYS A 886 8.77 6.27 -4.85
C LYS A 886 9.88 7.09 -5.52
N TYR A 887 9.85 7.17 -6.85
CA TYR A 887 10.57 8.17 -7.68
C TYR A 887 12.12 8.13 -7.63
N GLY A 888 12.71 7.06 -7.12
CA GLY A 888 14.16 6.85 -7.08
C GLY A 888 14.66 5.82 -8.10
N GLY A 889 15.81 5.21 -7.79
CA GLY A 889 16.51 4.28 -8.68
C GLY A 889 17.22 4.96 -9.85
N GLY A 890 17.50 6.27 -9.73
CA GLY A 890 17.99 7.12 -10.82
C GLY A 890 19.27 6.62 -11.49
N PHE A 891 19.34 6.79 -12.80
CA PHE A 891 20.45 6.33 -13.65
C PHE A 891 21.43 7.47 -13.96
N ALA A 892 22.73 7.18 -13.85
CA ALA A 892 23.78 7.90 -14.54
C ALA A 892 24.84 6.92 -15.07
N SER A 893 25.51 7.27 -16.16
CA SER A 893 26.50 6.38 -16.79
C SER A 893 27.73 6.09 -15.93
N ASN A 894 28.02 6.97 -14.96
CA ASN A 894 29.15 6.90 -14.04
C ASN A 894 28.83 6.28 -12.67
N ILE A 895 27.56 6.07 -12.30
CA ILE A 895 27.22 5.41 -11.02
C ILE A 895 27.28 3.88 -11.15
N PRO A 896 27.79 3.16 -10.13
CA PRO A 896 27.75 1.70 -10.10
C PRO A 896 26.33 1.15 -10.24
N SER A 897 26.21 -0.04 -10.85
CA SER A 897 24.92 -0.66 -11.20
C SER A 897 24.01 -0.89 -9.99
N GLU A 898 24.62 -1.10 -8.83
CA GLU A 898 24.01 -1.42 -7.54
C GLU A 898 23.52 -0.18 -6.77
N ARG A 899 23.63 1.02 -7.37
CA ARG A 899 22.93 2.25 -6.94
C ARG A 899 21.69 2.56 -7.78
N ARG A 900 21.29 1.69 -8.71
CA ARG A 900 20.17 1.90 -9.65
C ARG A 900 18.89 1.20 -9.18
N ALA A 901 18.52 1.43 -7.92
CA ALA A 901 17.34 0.85 -7.28
C ALA A 901 16.74 1.83 -6.25
N LEU A 902 15.45 1.73 -5.90
CA LEU A 902 14.94 2.48 -4.74
C LEU A 902 15.66 2.02 -3.47
N LEU A 903 15.72 0.70 -3.27
CA LEU A 903 16.41 0.04 -2.15
C LEU A 903 17.43 -0.99 -2.68
N SER A 904 18.66 -0.94 -2.17
CA SER A 904 19.73 -1.91 -2.43
C SER A 904 20.20 -2.59 -1.15
N VAL A 905 20.35 -3.92 -1.17
CA VAL A 905 20.98 -4.70 -0.08
C VAL A 905 22.16 -5.48 -0.66
N ILE A 906 23.36 -5.21 -0.15
CA ILE A 906 24.64 -5.66 -0.74
C ILE A 906 25.47 -6.42 0.29
N ASP A 907 25.73 -7.70 0.04
CA ASP A 907 26.54 -8.60 0.90
C ASP A 907 26.08 -8.52 2.38
N ASN A 908 24.77 -8.55 2.55
CA ASN A 908 24.03 -8.39 3.81
C ASN A 908 22.68 -9.10 3.71
N SER A 909 21.97 -9.34 4.81
CA SER A 909 20.67 -10.03 4.81
C SER A 909 19.71 -9.41 5.82
N ILE A 910 18.58 -8.91 5.33
CA ILE A 910 17.50 -8.32 6.14
C ILE A 910 16.14 -8.92 5.78
N THR A 911 15.10 -8.58 6.54
CA THR A 911 13.71 -8.78 6.11
C THR A 911 13.16 -7.49 5.51
N ILE A 912 12.59 -7.60 4.31
CA ILE A 912 11.82 -6.55 3.62
C ILE A 912 10.39 -7.07 3.51
N SER A 913 9.45 -6.42 4.20
CA SER A 913 8.09 -6.97 4.40
C SER A 913 6.98 -5.94 4.22
N ASN A 914 5.84 -6.38 3.67
CA ASN A 914 4.61 -5.58 3.54
C ASN A 914 4.84 -4.18 2.94
N SER A 915 5.89 -4.02 2.12
CA SER A 915 6.41 -2.73 1.64
C SER A 915 6.08 -2.52 0.17
N ILE A 916 6.11 -1.26 -0.28
CA ILE A 916 5.62 -0.85 -1.60
C ILE A 916 6.74 -0.14 -2.37
N PHE A 917 6.96 -0.54 -3.62
CA PHE A 917 8.00 -0.01 -4.50
C PHE A 917 7.37 0.44 -5.81
N GLU A 918 7.35 1.75 -6.06
CA GLU A 918 6.65 2.36 -7.20
C GLU A 918 7.54 3.39 -7.93
N ASN A 919 7.22 3.66 -9.20
CA ASN A 919 7.82 4.74 -9.98
C ASN A 919 9.36 4.74 -9.96
N SER A 920 9.97 3.55 -10.06
CA SER A 920 11.42 3.39 -10.11
C SER A 920 11.94 3.47 -11.55
N PHE A 921 13.07 4.16 -11.75
CA PHE A 921 13.66 4.28 -13.09
C PHE A 921 14.25 2.94 -13.59
N SER A 922 14.90 2.20 -12.69
CA SER A 922 15.48 0.88 -12.95
C SER A 922 14.91 -0.17 -11.98
N ALA A 923 15.61 -0.56 -10.93
CA ALA A 923 15.07 -1.57 -9.99
C ALA A 923 14.14 -0.95 -8.93
N GLY A 924 13.07 -1.66 -8.56
CA GLY A 924 12.32 -1.41 -7.33
C GLY A 924 13.21 -1.71 -6.12
N ALA A 925 13.54 -3.00 -5.93
CA ALA A 925 14.60 -3.42 -5.02
C ALA A 925 15.71 -4.18 -5.76
N ARG A 926 16.96 -4.04 -5.30
CA ARG A 926 18.10 -4.83 -5.76
C ARG A 926 18.82 -5.55 -4.62
N LEU A 927 19.02 -6.85 -4.82
CA LEU A 927 19.81 -7.72 -3.96
C LEU A 927 21.12 -8.05 -4.67
N THR A 928 22.26 -8.01 -3.97
CA THR A 928 23.55 -8.44 -4.54
C THR A 928 24.33 -9.22 -3.48
N ILE A 929 24.56 -10.52 -3.71
CA ILE A 929 25.13 -11.47 -2.75
C ILE A 929 24.36 -11.42 -1.41
N SER A 930 23.03 -11.38 -1.47
CA SER A 930 22.17 -11.19 -0.30
C SER A 930 21.24 -12.38 -0.11
N ASN A 931 21.07 -12.83 1.13
CA ASN A 931 20.14 -13.89 1.52
C ASN A 931 18.91 -13.31 2.25
N SER A 932 18.51 -12.09 1.87
CA SER A 932 17.37 -11.38 2.46
C SER A 932 16.04 -12.13 2.26
N THR A 933 15.10 -11.91 3.18
CA THR A 933 13.71 -12.38 3.07
C THR A 933 12.84 -11.26 2.54
N ILE A 934 12.19 -11.47 1.40
CA ILE A 934 11.34 -10.52 0.68
C ILE A 934 9.92 -11.07 0.70
N GLN A 935 9.05 -10.56 1.59
CA GLN A 935 7.72 -11.12 1.83
C GLN A 935 6.58 -10.11 1.71
N ASN A 936 5.48 -10.48 1.03
CA ASN A 936 4.23 -9.70 0.94
C ASN A 936 4.40 -8.25 0.41
N ASN A 937 5.44 -7.97 -0.37
CA ASN A 937 5.69 -6.63 -0.91
C ASN A 937 4.97 -6.43 -2.25
N THR A 938 4.71 -5.18 -2.61
CA THR A 938 4.19 -4.80 -3.94
C THR A 938 5.26 -4.03 -4.72
N PHE A 939 5.54 -4.48 -5.94
CA PHE A 939 6.45 -3.85 -6.88
C PHE A 939 5.66 -3.43 -8.12
N SER A 940 5.27 -2.16 -8.18
CA SER A 940 4.50 -1.57 -9.29
C SER A 940 5.23 -0.37 -9.87
N ALA A 941 6.30 -0.63 -10.63
CA ALA A 941 7.27 0.40 -10.95
C ALA A 941 6.81 1.47 -11.95
N GLY A 942 5.67 1.29 -12.64
CA GLY A 942 5.00 2.37 -13.40
C GLY A 942 5.81 2.99 -14.55
N THR A 943 6.91 2.37 -14.99
CA THR A 943 7.74 2.88 -16.09
C THR A 943 7.97 1.84 -17.18
N THR A 944 8.05 2.31 -18.42
CA THR A 944 8.19 1.44 -19.61
C THR A 944 9.65 1.30 -20.07
N THR A 945 10.64 1.51 -19.19
CA THR A 945 12.06 1.41 -19.56
C THR A 945 12.50 -0.05 -19.62
N ALA A 946 13.39 -0.41 -20.57
CA ALA A 946 13.91 -1.78 -20.65
C ALA A 946 14.89 -2.14 -19.50
N ASP A 947 15.34 -1.13 -18.74
CA ASP A 947 16.13 -1.26 -17.52
C ASP A 947 15.26 -1.47 -16.25
N ASN A 948 13.93 -1.43 -16.39
CA ASN A 948 13.01 -1.53 -15.28
C ASN A 948 12.82 -2.98 -14.78
N VAL A 949 12.91 -3.17 -13.46
CA VAL A 949 12.70 -4.46 -12.80
C VAL A 949 12.02 -4.24 -11.45
N GLY A 950 11.01 -5.04 -11.08
CA GLY A 950 10.46 -5.01 -9.72
C GLY A 950 11.51 -5.41 -8.67
N LEU A 951 12.00 -6.65 -8.74
CA LEU A 951 13.11 -7.17 -7.92
C LEU A 951 14.25 -7.73 -8.77
N TYR A 952 15.46 -7.19 -8.61
CA TYR A 952 16.67 -7.65 -9.31
C TYR A 952 17.65 -8.33 -8.32
N VAL A 953 17.93 -9.62 -8.50
CA VAL A 953 18.86 -10.41 -7.67
C VAL A 953 20.16 -10.72 -8.44
N VAL A 954 21.32 -10.43 -7.85
CA VAL A 954 22.64 -10.76 -8.42
C VAL A 954 23.44 -11.60 -7.42
N GLY A 955 23.45 -12.92 -7.60
CA GLY A 955 24.00 -13.87 -6.64
C GLY A 955 23.22 -13.94 -5.31
N GLY A 956 23.71 -14.76 -4.38
CA GLY A 956 23.05 -15.04 -3.10
C GLY A 956 21.87 -16.03 -3.22
N ALA A 957 21.25 -16.31 -2.08
CA ALA A 957 20.12 -17.22 -1.93
C ALA A 957 18.98 -16.58 -1.11
N PRO A 958 18.34 -15.51 -1.62
CA PRO A 958 17.22 -14.87 -0.93
C PRO A 958 15.95 -15.71 -1.01
N THR A 959 15.05 -15.52 -0.05
CA THR A 959 13.70 -16.08 -0.06
C THR A 959 12.71 -15.00 -0.46
N VAL A 960 11.88 -15.26 -1.47
CA VAL A 960 10.96 -14.30 -2.08
C VAL A 960 9.56 -14.92 -2.13
N SER A 961 8.64 -14.48 -1.27
CA SER A 961 7.31 -15.09 -1.17
C SER A 961 6.14 -14.14 -0.97
N GLY A 962 4.97 -14.49 -1.55
CA GLY A 962 3.73 -13.73 -1.41
C GLY A 962 3.77 -12.31 -2.00
N ASN A 963 4.80 -11.95 -2.76
CA ASN A 963 4.94 -10.60 -3.33
C ASN A 963 4.11 -10.45 -4.60
N THR A 964 3.63 -9.24 -4.86
CA THR A 964 2.98 -8.85 -6.12
C THR A 964 3.93 -8.02 -6.97
N PHE A 965 4.08 -8.40 -8.24
CA PHE A 965 4.89 -7.73 -9.25
C PHE A 965 4.00 -7.30 -10.41
N SER A 966 3.65 -6.02 -10.47
CA SER A 966 2.76 -5.43 -11.47
C SER A 966 3.48 -4.42 -12.36
N GLU A 967 3.18 -4.39 -13.66
CA GLU A 967 3.52 -3.26 -14.55
C GLU A 967 5.02 -2.88 -14.63
N ASN A 968 5.92 -3.79 -14.24
CA ASN A 968 7.35 -3.64 -14.42
C ASN A 968 7.76 -4.11 -15.83
N TYR A 969 8.95 -3.74 -16.33
CA TYR A 969 9.41 -4.33 -17.59
C TYR A 969 9.79 -5.81 -17.44
N PHE A 970 10.49 -6.18 -16.36
CA PHE A 970 10.48 -7.54 -15.80
C PHE A 970 9.92 -7.51 -14.38
N GLY A 971 9.01 -8.43 -14.03
CA GLY A 971 8.51 -8.51 -12.64
C GLY A 971 9.65 -8.80 -11.66
N ALA A 972 10.38 -9.89 -11.91
CA ALA A 972 11.67 -10.15 -11.26
C ALA A 972 12.76 -10.58 -12.25
N LYS A 973 14.01 -10.24 -11.96
CA LYS A 973 15.20 -10.61 -12.74
C LYS A 973 16.27 -11.20 -11.82
N MET A 974 16.93 -12.29 -12.22
CA MET A 974 18.05 -12.86 -11.47
C MET A 974 19.21 -13.36 -12.34
N GLU A 975 20.42 -13.15 -11.82
CA GLU A 975 21.70 -13.51 -12.42
C GLU A 975 22.57 -14.20 -11.36
N GLY A 976 23.00 -15.45 -11.58
CA GLY A 976 23.93 -16.15 -10.68
C GLY A 976 23.37 -16.57 -9.31
N ALA A 977 22.05 -16.49 -9.11
CA ALA A 977 21.41 -16.69 -7.81
C ALA A 977 20.97 -18.15 -7.56
N ALA A 978 20.76 -18.48 -6.28
CA ALA A 978 20.11 -19.71 -5.81
C ALA A 978 18.91 -19.36 -4.92
N ALA A 979 18.03 -18.51 -5.45
CA ALA A 979 16.89 -17.95 -4.72
C ALA A 979 15.71 -18.93 -4.62
N SER A 980 14.86 -18.77 -3.61
CA SER A 980 13.58 -19.46 -3.52
C SER A 980 12.44 -18.49 -3.83
N TYR A 981 11.64 -18.77 -4.86
CA TYR A 981 10.46 -17.97 -5.24
C TYR A 981 9.19 -18.79 -5.03
N ALA A 982 8.42 -18.45 -3.99
CA ALA A 982 7.20 -19.17 -3.61
C ALA A 982 5.96 -18.27 -3.62
N ASP A 983 4.87 -18.70 -4.27
CA ASP A 983 3.54 -18.10 -4.12
C ASP A 983 3.47 -16.58 -4.47
N ASN A 984 4.34 -16.10 -5.36
CA ASN A 984 4.31 -14.71 -5.83
C ASN A 984 3.34 -14.54 -7.01
N VAL A 985 2.81 -13.33 -7.19
CA VAL A 985 1.88 -12.95 -8.25
C VAL A 985 2.56 -11.98 -9.21
N PHE A 986 2.52 -12.26 -10.51
CA PHE A 986 3.17 -11.45 -11.56
C PHE A 986 2.14 -11.02 -12.60
N ASN A 987 1.72 -9.75 -12.61
CA ASN A 987 0.67 -9.27 -13.51
C ASN A 987 1.16 -8.15 -14.45
N ASN A 988 0.71 -8.17 -15.70
CA ASN A 988 0.89 -7.06 -16.66
C ASN A 988 2.36 -6.60 -16.89
N ASN A 989 3.37 -7.41 -16.56
CA ASN A 989 4.77 -7.03 -16.76
C ASN A 989 5.12 -7.11 -18.26
N ILE A 990 5.80 -6.09 -18.79
CA ILE A 990 5.92 -5.85 -20.24
C ILE A 990 6.65 -7.00 -20.97
N SER A 991 7.68 -7.57 -20.34
CA SER A 991 8.49 -8.65 -20.88
C SER A 991 8.09 -10.01 -20.27
N TYR A 992 8.79 -10.48 -19.23
CA TYR A 992 8.45 -11.73 -18.52
C TYR A 992 7.94 -11.42 -17.12
N ALA A 993 7.12 -12.33 -16.59
CA ALA A 993 6.86 -12.42 -15.16
C ALA A 993 8.18 -12.51 -14.36
N LEU A 994 9.01 -13.50 -14.69
CA LEU A 994 10.34 -13.67 -14.08
C LEU A 994 11.38 -14.06 -15.13
N TYR A 995 12.59 -13.53 -15.01
CA TYR A 995 13.74 -13.85 -15.87
C TYR A 995 14.92 -14.35 -15.03
N SER A 996 15.33 -15.60 -15.20
CA SER A 996 16.42 -16.25 -14.46
C SER A 996 17.55 -16.70 -15.39
N SER A 997 18.80 -16.44 -14.99
CA SER A 997 19.98 -16.79 -15.77
C SER A 997 21.15 -17.27 -14.91
N ASN A 998 21.78 -18.37 -15.34
CA ASN A 998 22.99 -18.96 -14.74
C ASN A 998 22.88 -19.21 -13.22
N GLY A 999 21.74 -19.69 -12.74
CA GLY A 999 21.45 -19.87 -11.32
C GLY A 999 20.60 -21.12 -11.05
N SER A 1000 20.68 -21.64 -9.83
CA SER A 1000 19.96 -22.85 -9.38
C SER A 1000 18.86 -22.50 -8.38
N SER A 1001 18.04 -21.52 -8.75
CA SER A 1001 16.87 -21.06 -8.00
C SER A 1001 15.69 -22.04 -8.11
N THR A 1002 14.84 -22.07 -7.08
CA THR A 1002 13.61 -22.88 -7.02
C THR A 1002 12.36 -22.02 -7.18
N PHE A 1003 11.29 -22.62 -7.73
CA PHE A 1003 10.04 -21.93 -8.05
C PHE A 1003 8.83 -22.82 -7.75
N SER A 1004 7.91 -22.37 -6.90
CA SER A 1004 6.68 -23.10 -6.53
C SER A 1004 5.49 -22.16 -6.37
N GLY A 1005 4.30 -22.57 -6.83
CA GLY A 1005 3.04 -21.84 -6.56
C GLY A 1005 2.91 -20.45 -7.22
N ASN A 1006 3.93 -19.97 -7.94
CA ASN A 1006 3.90 -18.65 -8.56
C ASN A 1006 2.82 -18.58 -9.65
N SER A 1007 2.19 -17.41 -9.76
CA SER A 1007 1.05 -17.15 -10.62
C SER A 1007 1.15 -15.80 -11.33
N GLY A 1008 0.31 -15.59 -12.34
CA GLY A 1008 0.34 -14.33 -13.08
C GLY A 1008 -0.43 -14.35 -14.40
N ALA A 1009 -0.91 -13.17 -14.81
CA ALA A 1009 -1.63 -12.97 -16.07
C ALA A 1009 -1.21 -11.64 -16.74
N GLY A 1010 -1.57 -11.46 -18.02
CA GLY A 1010 -1.35 -10.20 -18.74
C GLY A 1010 0.11 -9.84 -19.07
N ASN A 1011 1.11 -10.56 -18.55
CA ASN A 1011 2.51 -10.33 -18.90
C ASN A 1011 2.76 -10.62 -20.38
N GLY A 1012 3.70 -9.89 -21.01
CA GLY A 1012 4.09 -10.10 -22.41
C GLY A 1012 4.49 -11.56 -22.70
N LYS A 1013 5.09 -12.22 -21.71
CA LYS A 1013 5.30 -13.67 -21.60
C LYS A 1013 4.89 -14.12 -20.19
N ASN A 1014 3.76 -14.81 -20.08
CA ASN A 1014 3.26 -15.41 -18.84
C ASN A 1014 4.07 -16.68 -18.47
N GLY A 1015 5.33 -16.48 -18.09
CA GLY A 1015 6.22 -17.56 -17.72
C GLY A 1015 7.52 -17.12 -17.04
N ILE A 1016 8.19 -18.10 -16.45
CA ILE A 1016 9.47 -18.00 -15.76
C ILE A 1016 10.57 -18.36 -16.77
N ALA A 1017 11.30 -17.36 -17.26
CA ALA A 1017 12.41 -17.55 -18.18
C ALA A 1017 13.60 -18.23 -17.47
N LEU A 1018 14.16 -19.27 -18.09
CA LEU A 1018 15.26 -20.10 -17.62
C LEU A 1018 16.36 -20.15 -18.70
N LEU A 1019 17.50 -19.51 -18.42
CA LEU A 1019 18.59 -19.30 -19.38
C LEU A 1019 19.96 -19.74 -18.83
N GLY A 1020 20.80 -20.28 -19.71
CA GLY A 1020 22.14 -20.76 -19.35
C GLY A 1020 22.10 -21.94 -18.39
N THR A 1021 23.10 -22.04 -17.50
CA THR A 1021 23.19 -23.17 -16.55
C THR A 1021 22.14 -23.02 -15.44
N ILE A 1022 21.11 -23.87 -15.46
CA ILE A 1022 20.00 -23.87 -14.50
C ILE A 1022 20.15 -24.93 -13.39
N SER A 1023 21.04 -25.90 -13.60
CA SER A 1023 21.53 -26.80 -12.56
C SER A 1023 23.05 -26.83 -12.61
N ALA A 1024 23.71 -26.29 -11.57
CA ALA A 1024 25.17 -26.30 -11.46
C ALA A 1024 25.70 -27.68 -11.01
N ALA A 1025 26.92 -28.03 -11.42
CA ALA A 1025 27.55 -29.31 -11.13
C ALA A 1025 27.59 -29.61 -9.62
N GLY A 1026 27.20 -30.82 -9.22
CA GLY A 1026 27.03 -31.23 -7.81
C GLY A 1026 25.73 -30.78 -7.16
N GLY A 1027 24.95 -29.90 -7.81
CA GLY A 1027 23.65 -29.42 -7.32
C GLY A 1027 22.45 -30.18 -7.90
N THR A 1028 21.29 -30.02 -7.26
CA THR A 1028 19.98 -30.46 -7.77
C THR A 1028 19.01 -29.29 -7.73
N THR A 1029 18.48 -28.90 -8.89
CA THR A 1029 17.41 -27.90 -9.01
C THR A 1029 16.06 -28.61 -9.14
N THR A 1030 15.02 -28.08 -8.49
CA THR A 1030 13.65 -28.62 -8.60
C THR A 1030 12.71 -27.57 -9.17
N LEU A 1031 11.98 -27.97 -10.20
CA LEU A 1031 10.92 -27.20 -10.87
C LEU A 1031 9.56 -27.82 -10.51
N ALA A 1032 8.85 -27.15 -9.61
CA ALA A 1032 7.56 -27.59 -9.08
C ALA A 1032 6.37 -27.07 -9.92
N SER A 1033 5.15 -27.43 -9.51
CA SER A 1033 3.93 -26.86 -10.10
C SER A 1033 3.87 -25.34 -9.90
N ASN A 1034 3.65 -24.61 -11.01
CA ASN A 1034 3.41 -23.17 -11.08
C ASN A 1034 2.37 -22.95 -12.19
N SER A 1035 1.52 -21.93 -12.08
CA SER A 1035 0.57 -21.60 -13.16
C SER A 1035 1.24 -20.82 -14.30
N LEU A 1036 2.38 -20.18 -14.01
CA LEU A 1036 3.33 -19.68 -15.00
C LEU A 1036 4.16 -20.84 -15.57
N ALA A 1037 4.25 -20.93 -16.90
CA ALA A 1037 5.10 -21.94 -17.56
C ALA A 1037 6.59 -21.59 -17.42
N TYR A 1038 7.45 -22.60 -17.32
CA TYR A 1038 8.89 -22.40 -17.50
C TYR A 1038 9.21 -22.20 -18.98
N ILE A 1039 9.97 -21.16 -19.32
CA ILE A 1039 10.31 -20.80 -20.70
C ILE A 1039 11.81 -20.86 -20.89
N THR A 1040 12.28 -21.40 -22.00
CA THR A 1040 13.68 -21.25 -22.44
C THR A 1040 13.77 -20.64 -23.83
N THR A 1041 14.89 -20.00 -24.15
CA THR A 1041 15.03 -19.08 -25.30
C THR A 1041 16.18 -19.48 -26.23
N SER A 1042 16.25 -18.88 -27.43
CA SER A 1042 17.41 -19.04 -28.32
C SER A 1042 18.61 -18.15 -27.96
N SER A 1043 18.42 -17.07 -27.18
CA SER A 1043 19.50 -16.15 -26.82
C SER A 1043 20.48 -16.76 -25.80
N SER A 1044 19.96 -17.57 -24.87
CA SER A 1044 20.75 -18.48 -24.05
C SER A 1044 19.81 -19.58 -23.55
N TYR A 1045 19.94 -20.78 -24.14
CA TYR A 1045 19.10 -21.93 -23.82
C TYR A 1045 19.44 -22.51 -22.44
N ALA A 1046 18.47 -23.19 -21.83
CA ALA A 1046 18.63 -23.85 -20.54
C ALA A 1046 19.56 -25.05 -20.63
N GLU A 1047 20.48 -25.17 -19.67
CA GLU A 1047 21.43 -26.27 -19.54
C GLU A 1047 21.46 -26.87 -18.12
N ILE A 1048 21.43 -28.20 -18.06
CA ILE A 1048 21.76 -29.00 -16.88
C ILE A 1048 23.22 -29.41 -17.01
N ALA A 1049 24.12 -28.85 -16.20
CA ALA A 1049 25.55 -29.11 -16.30
C ALA A 1049 25.91 -30.58 -16.01
N ALA A 1050 27.04 -31.05 -16.51
CA ALA A 1050 27.55 -32.38 -16.20
C ALA A 1050 27.75 -32.57 -14.68
N GLY A 1051 27.26 -33.69 -14.14
CA GLY A 1051 27.24 -33.94 -12.69
C GLY A 1051 26.22 -33.13 -11.89
N ALA A 1052 25.32 -32.39 -12.54
CA ALA A 1052 24.15 -31.75 -11.92
C ALA A 1052 22.87 -32.59 -12.12
N SER A 1053 21.81 -32.26 -11.37
CA SER A 1053 20.46 -32.79 -11.61
C SER A 1053 19.42 -31.67 -11.76
N LEU A 1054 18.39 -31.93 -12.58
CA LEU A 1054 17.15 -31.16 -12.63
C LEU A 1054 15.98 -32.12 -12.39
N VAL A 1055 15.05 -31.76 -11.52
CA VAL A 1055 13.81 -32.49 -11.27
C VAL A 1055 12.64 -31.64 -11.74
N LEU A 1056 11.80 -32.17 -12.63
CA LEU A 1056 10.49 -31.60 -12.94
C LEU A 1056 9.42 -32.44 -12.26
N GLN A 1057 8.50 -31.78 -11.55
CA GLN A 1057 7.42 -32.44 -10.81
C GLN A 1057 6.07 -32.29 -11.53
N ALA A 1058 5.12 -33.15 -11.19
CA ALA A 1058 3.74 -33.05 -11.67
C ALA A 1058 3.17 -31.62 -11.50
N GLY A 1059 2.52 -31.12 -12.55
CA GLY A 1059 2.05 -29.74 -12.69
C GLY A 1059 3.01 -28.82 -13.45
N ALA A 1060 4.28 -29.20 -13.66
CA ALA A 1060 5.22 -28.38 -14.41
C ALA A 1060 4.94 -28.37 -15.94
N ARG A 1061 4.79 -27.18 -16.51
CA ARG A 1061 4.83 -26.94 -17.97
C ARG A 1061 6.15 -26.27 -18.34
N PHE A 1062 6.90 -26.88 -19.25
CA PHE A 1062 8.14 -26.34 -19.81
C PHE A 1062 7.95 -26.00 -21.29
N SER A 1063 8.54 -24.91 -21.77
CA SER A 1063 8.31 -24.42 -23.13
C SER A 1063 9.51 -23.78 -23.78
N GLY A 1064 9.73 -24.06 -25.07
CA GLY A 1064 10.64 -23.26 -25.90
C GLY A 1064 9.91 -22.02 -26.43
N GLU A 1065 10.54 -20.85 -26.32
CA GLU A 1065 10.01 -19.60 -26.90
C GLU A 1065 9.88 -19.67 -28.42
N ASP A 1066 10.91 -20.20 -29.08
CA ASP A 1066 11.06 -20.17 -30.53
C ASP A 1066 11.67 -21.47 -31.09
N SER A 1067 11.68 -21.58 -32.42
CA SER A 1067 12.17 -22.72 -33.20
C SER A 1067 13.68 -23.06 -33.04
N SER A 1068 14.43 -22.31 -32.22
CA SER A 1068 15.82 -22.60 -31.84
C SER A 1068 16.00 -22.85 -30.33
N SER A 1069 14.95 -22.64 -29.54
CA SER A 1069 14.92 -22.79 -28.09
C SER A 1069 14.86 -24.25 -27.65
N ARG A 1070 15.80 -24.68 -26.79
CA ARG A 1070 16.00 -26.08 -26.37
C ARG A 1070 16.28 -26.21 -24.88
N LEU A 1071 16.06 -27.40 -24.32
CA LEU A 1071 16.63 -27.82 -23.04
C LEU A 1071 17.82 -28.76 -23.30
N THR A 1072 18.98 -28.44 -22.73
CA THR A 1072 20.23 -29.22 -22.90
C THR A 1072 20.55 -30.00 -21.64
N VAL A 1073 20.77 -31.31 -21.77
CA VAL A 1073 21.00 -32.26 -20.68
C VAL A 1073 22.41 -32.83 -20.79
N ASN A 1074 23.35 -32.22 -20.06
CA ASN A 1074 24.72 -32.73 -19.88
C ASN A 1074 24.85 -33.50 -18.55
N GLY A 1075 24.02 -33.17 -17.55
CA GLY A 1075 23.81 -33.93 -16.31
C GLY A 1075 22.58 -34.84 -16.37
N ALA A 1076 21.83 -34.91 -15.27
CA ALA A 1076 20.62 -35.74 -15.15
C ALA A 1076 19.33 -34.90 -15.17
N LEU A 1077 18.32 -35.36 -15.91
CA LEU A 1077 16.96 -34.84 -15.93
C LEU A 1077 15.99 -35.90 -15.43
N LYS A 1078 15.36 -35.65 -14.27
CA LYS A 1078 14.35 -36.52 -13.64
C LYS A 1078 12.94 -35.95 -13.88
N LEU A 1079 12.02 -36.82 -14.29
CA LEU A 1079 10.60 -36.50 -14.45
C LEU A 1079 9.76 -37.23 -13.39
N GLU A 1080 9.08 -36.48 -12.51
CA GLU A 1080 8.22 -36.97 -11.44
C GLU A 1080 6.73 -36.72 -11.74
N GLY A 1081 6.28 -37.16 -12.92
CA GLY A 1081 4.86 -37.12 -13.32
C GLY A 1081 4.10 -38.38 -12.90
N ALA A 1082 2.81 -38.23 -12.57
CA ALA A 1082 1.94 -39.33 -12.14
C ALA A 1082 1.16 -40.00 -13.31
N SER A 1083 1.11 -39.35 -14.47
CA SER A 1083 0.35 -39.77 -15.66
C SER A 1083 0.86 -39.05 -16.91
N LYS A 1084 0.48 -39.51 -18.12
CA LYS A 1084 0.96 -39.00 -19.42
C LYS A 1084 0.74 -37.50 -19.69
N ASP A 1085 -0.01 -36.78 -18.85
CA ASP A 1085 -0.19 -35.32 -18.94
C ASP A 1085 0.22 -34.56 -17.65
N SER A 1086 0.90 -35.23 -16.71
CA SER A 1086 1.35 -34.60 -15.46
C SER A 1086 2.49 -33.59 -15.66
N ILE A 1087 3.31 -33.75 -16.70
CA ILE A 1087 4.37 -32.80 -17.10
C ILE A 1087 4.21 -32.53 -18.59
N ILE A 1088 4.25 -31.26 -19.01
CA ILE A 1088 4.04 -30.87 -20.41
C ILE A 1088 5.28 -30.15 -20.96
N PHE A 1089 5.84 -30.67 -22.05
CA PHE A 1089 6.91 -30.04 -22.85
C PHE A 1089 6.35 -29.60 -24.21
N THR A 1090 6.43 -28.32 -24.55
CA THR A 1090 5.84 -27.79 -25.80
C THR A 1090 6.47 -26.46 -26.27
N SER A 1091 5.94 -25.83 -27.31
CA SER A 1091 6.28 -24.45 -27.68
C SER A 1091 5.50 -23.44 -26.83
N LEU A 1092 5.99 -22.21 -26.72
CA LEU A 1092 5.26 -21.12 -26.06
C LEU A 1092 3.94 -20.78 -26.79
N ALA A 1093 3.90 -20.97 -28.11
CA ALA A 1093 2.70 -20.82 -28.93
C ALA A 1093 1.73 -22.03 -28.84
N ASP A 1094 2.24 -23.22 -28.55
CA ASP A 1094 1.52 -24.49 -28.37
C ASP A 1094 0.58 -24.87 -29.53
N ALA A 1095 1.00 -24.61 -30.78
CA ALA A 1095 0.10 -24.65 -31.94
C ALA A 1095 0.57 -25.50 -33.14
N ALA A 1096 1.88 -25.71 -33.37
CA ALA A 1096 2.34 -26.40 -34.59
C ALA A 1096 3.68 -27.17 -34.45
N PRO A 1097 3.86 -28.30 -35.19
CA PRO A 1097 5.13 -29.03 -35.25
C PRO A 1097 6.31 -28.16 -35.67
N GLY A 1098 7.33 -28.06 -34.83
CA GLY A 1098 8.56 -27.33 -35.12
C GLY A 1098 8.59 -25.88 -34.61
N GLU A 1099 7.66 -25.50 -33.74
CA GLU A 1099 7.68 -24.19 -33.09
C GLU A 1099 8.77 -24.07 -32.00
N TRP A 1100 9.33 -25.19 -31.54
CA TRP A 1100 10.54 -25.21 -30.70
C TRP A 1100 11.48 -26.37 -31.05
N TYR A 1101 12.66 -26.39 -30.44
CA TYR A 1101 13.71 -27.36 -30.78
C TYR A 1101 13.50 -28.73 -30.15
N GLY A 1102 13.02 -28.79 -28.90
CA GLY A 1102 12.93 -30.02 -28.11
C GLY A 1102 14.01 -30.16 -27.03
N ILE A 1103 14.16 -31.37 -26.51
CA ILE A 1103 15.16 -31.74 -25.49
C ILE A 1103 16.38 -32.38 -26.18
N VAL A 1104 17.59 -31.98 -25.78
CA VAL A 1104 18.86 -32.53 -26.27
C VAL A 1104 19.62 -33.18 -25.12
N VAL A 1105 19.82 -34.50 -25.18
CA VAL A 1105 20.60 -35.28 -24.22
C VAL A 1105 21.95 -35.63 -24.85
N ASN A 1106 23.02 -35.06 -24.29
CA ASN A 1106 24.39 -35.22 -24.80
C ASN A 1106 25.10 -36.43 -24.16
N SER A 1107 26.35 -36.66 -24.57
CA SER A 1107 27.17 -37.75 -24.03
C SER A 1107 27.44 -37.54 -22.54
N GLY A 1108 27.17 -38.57 -21.73
CA GLY A 1108 27.14 -38.47 -20.26
C GLY A 1108 25.83 -37.94 -19.66
N GLY A 1109 24.93 -37.39 -20.47
CA GLY A 1109 23.60 -36.95 -20.04
C GLY A 1109 22.62 -38.10 -19.82
N TYR A 1110 21.72 -37.97 -18.86
CA TYR A 1110 20.74 -39.00 -18.49
C TYR A 1110 19.33 -38.41 -18.30
N LEU A 1111 18.35 -38.87 -19.07
CA LEU A 1111 16.94 -38.49 -18.95
C LEU A 1111 16.11 -39.67 -18.43
N TYR A 1112 15.43 -39.52 -17.29
CA TYR A 1112 14.71 -40.62 -16.66
C TYR A 1112 13.47 -40.20 -15.86
N GLY A 1113 12.62 -41.19 -15.52
CA GLY A 1113 11.35 -40.97 -14.84
C GLY A 1113 10.17 -41.12 -15.78
N GLY A 1114 9.05 -40.44 -15.51
CA GLY A 1114 7.85 -40.64 -16.34
C GLY A 1114 6.75 -39.61 -16.14
N GLY A 1115 5.58 -39.91 -16.74
CA GLY A 1115 4.37 -39.11 -16.59
C GLY A 1115 4.40 -37.76 -17.32
N PHE A 1116 4.66 -37.77 -18.64
CA PHE A 1116 4.79 -36.54 -19.42
C PHE A 1116 4.25 -36.66 -20.85
N THR A 1117 3.83 -35.52 -21.41
CA THR A 1117 3.61 -35.33 -22.86
C THR A 1117 4.64 -34.34 -23.41
N LEU A 1118 5.29 -34.68 -24.53
CA LEU A 1118 6.14 -33.77 -25.28
C LEU A 1118 5.63 -33.59 -26.71
N ARG A 1119 5.39 -32.33 -27.10
CA ARG A 1119 4.86 -32.00 -28.42
C ARG A 1119 5.46 -30.78 -29.10
N TYR A 1120 5.19 -30.64 -30.39
CA TYR A 1120 5.52 -29.47 -31.22
C TYR A 1120 7.02 -29.11 -31.33
N GLY A 1121 7.93 -29.95 -30.84
CA GLY A 1121 9.38 -29.77 -30.93
C GLY A 1121 9.95 -30.21 -32.28
N GLY A 1122 11.28 -30.33 -32.35
CA GLY A 1122 11.98 -30.99 -33.44
C GLY A 1122 12.28 -30.13 -34.67
N PHE A 1123 12.31 -28.80 -34.58
CA PHE A 1123 12.90 -27.94 -35.64
C PHE A 1123 14.20 -27.30 -35.15
N GLY A 1124 15.05 -26.79 -36.04
CA GLY A 1124 16.22 -26.03 -35.61
C GLY A 1124 17.13 -25.57 -36.73
N ALA A 1125 17.39 -24.26 -36.78
CA ALA A 1125 18.46 -23.70 -37.60
C ALA A 1125 19.80 -23.77 -36.84
N GLY A 1126 20.89 -24.15 -37.53
CA GLY A 1126 22.25 -24.17 -36.96
C GLY A 1126 22.52 -25.21 -35.86
N GLY A 1127 21.52 -25.98 -35.43
CA GLY A 1127 21.71 -27.10 -34.51
C GLY A 1127 22.33 -28.33 -35.18
N ASN A 1128 22.75 -29.31 -34.37
CA ASN A 1128 23.21 -30.59 -34.88
C ASN A 1128 22.06 -31.27 -35.68
N PRO A 1129 22.22 -31.57 -36.98
CA PRO A 1129 21.13 -32.07 -37.83
C PRO A 1129 20.59 -33.44 -37.40
N ASN A 1130 21.38 -34.18 -36.62
CA ASN A 1130 21.04 -35.46 -36.01
C ASN A 1130 20.33 -35.30 -34.65
N ALA A 1131 20.10 -34.07 -34.17
CA ALA A 1131 19.38 -33.78 -32.92
C ALA A 1131 17.89 -33.53 -33.16
N ILE A 1132 17.55 -33.20 -34.42
CA ILE A 1132 16.29 -32.58 -34.83
C ILE A 1132 15.15 -33.61 -34.68
N ALA A 1133 14.55 -33.58 -33.50
CA ALA A 1133 13.49 -34.44 -32.97
C ALA A 1133 12.89 -33.76 -31.70
N GLY A 1134 11.72 -34.19 -31.24
CA GLY A 1134 11.20 -33.75 -29.93
C GLY A 1134 12.14 -34.09 -28.75
N ILE A 1135 12.78 -35.26 -28.80
CA ILE A 1135 13.92 -35.64 -27.95
C ILE A 1135 15.06 -36.16 -28.84
N GLY A 1136 16.24 -35.52 -28.78
CA GLY A 1136 17.46 -35.96 -29.46
C GLY A 1136 18.51 -36.45 -28.46
N VAL A 1137 19.08 -37.64 -28.67
CA VAL A 1137 20.02 -38.30 -27.73
C VAL A 1137 21.32 -38.69 -28.45
N PHE A 1138 22.47 -38.36 -27.85
CA PHE A 1138 23.81 -38.50 -28.43
C PHE A 1138 24.81 -39.12 -27.46
N GLY A 1139 24.98 -40.44 -27.45
CA GLY A 1139 25.82 -41.13 -26.46
C GLY A 1139 25.36 -40.98 -25.00
N GLY A 1140 24.27 -40.24 -24.76
CA GLY A 1140 23.56 -40.18 -23.49
C GLY A 1140 22.64 -41.39 -23.31
N SER A 1141 21.97 -41.43 -22.17
CA SER A 1141 21.07 -42.54 -21.81
C SER A 1141 19.65 -42.04 -21.48
N VAL A 1142 18.64 -42.88 -21.75
CA VAL A 1142 17.23 -42.56 -21.48
C VAL A 1142 16.55 -43.74 -20.79
N SER A 1143 15.77 -43.50 -19.74
CA SER A 1143 14.99 -44.52 -19.05
C SER A 1143 13.63 -43.98 -18.63
N LEU A 1144 12.64 -44.07 -19.53
CA LEU A 1144 11.37 -43.37 -19.42
C LEU A 1144 10.17 -44.33 -19.31
N SER A 1145 9.20 -43.94 -18.48
CA SER A 1145 7.91 -44.62 -18.40
C SER A 1145 6.72 -43.68 -18.59
N ASP A 1146 5.55 -44.24 -18.88
CA ASP A 1146 4.23 -43.58 -18.75
C ASP A 1146 4.16 -42.23 -19.47
N GLY A 1147 4.74 -42.16 -20.67
CA GLY A 1147 4.94 -40.93 -21.43
C GLY A 1147 4.32 -40.98 -22.83
N ARG A 1148 4.17 -39.80 -23.42
CA ARG A 1148 3.68 -39.59 -24.79
C ARG A 1148 4.56 -38.57 -25.50
N ILE A 1149 4.93 -38.87 -26.73
CA ILE A 1149 5.57 -37.93 -27.65
C ILE A 1149 4.64 -37.79 -28.84
N GLU A 1150 4.28 -36.56 -29.23
CA GLU A 1150 3.30 -36.34 -30.30
C GLU A 1150 3.55 -35.08 -31.13
N ASN A 1151 3.07 -35.05 -32.38
CA ASN A 1151 3.03 -33.82 -33.19
C ASN A 1151 4.39 -33.09 -33.34
N ASN A 1152 5.53 -33.78 -33.28
CA ASN A 1152 6.85 -33.17 -33.44
C ASN A 1152 7.30 -33.13 -34.91
N TYR A 1153 8.11 -32.12 -35.27
CA TYR A 1153 8.68 -31.98 -36.61
C TYR A 1153 9.88 -32.93 -36.80
N LYS A 1154 9.97 -33.55 -37.99
CA LYS A 1154 11.02 -34.49 -38.46
C LYS A 1154 11.18 -35.78 -37.64
N ALA A 1155 11.18 -35.74 -36.32
CA ALA A 1155 11.10 -36.94 -35.50
C ALA A 1155 10.48 -36.71 -34.10
N GLY A 1156 9.87 -37.76 -33.54
CA GLY A 1156 9.44 -37.77 -32.14
C GLY A 1156 10.65 -37.90 -31.21
N MET A 1157 11.36 -39.03 -31.31
CA MET A 1157 12.65 -39.24 -30.65
C MET A 1157 13.70 -39.71 -31.67
N ARG A 1158 14.95 -39.24 -31.52
CA ARG A 1158 16.12 -39.75 -32.27
C ARG A 1158 17.23 -40.15 -31.30
N LEU A 1159 17.68 -41.39 -31.42
CA LEU A 1159 18.81 -41.98 -30.71
C LEU A 1159 19.99 -42.11 -31.66
N TYR A 1160 21.15 -41.58 -31.28
CA TYR A 1160 22.33 -41.51 -32.14
C TYR A 1160 23.63 -41.77 -31.35
N ASP A 1161 24.65 -42.30 -32.03
CA ASP A 1161 26.03 -42.47 -31.54
C ASP A 1161 26.13 -43.15 -30.16
N HIS A 1162 25.91 -44.46 -30.13
CA HIS A 1162 26.02 -45.32 -28.95
C HIS A 1162 25.07 -44.98 -27.79
N ALA A 1163 24.09 -44.09 -28.01
CA ALA A 1163 23.02 -43.82 -27.06
C ALA A 1163 22.28 -45.11 -26.64
N THR A 1164 21.91 -45.20 -25.37
CA THR A 1164 21.12 -46.31 -24.82
C THR A 1164 19.76 -45.82 -24.35
N SER A 1165 18.72 -46.63 -24.47
CA SER A 1165 17.36 -46.22 -24.09
C SER A 1165 16.49 -47.37 -23.61
N THR A 1166 15.62 -47.12 -22.64
CA THR A 1166 14.50 -47.98 -22.25
C THR A 1166 13.22 -47.14 -22.20
N LEU A 1167 12.17 -47.59 -22.88
CA LEU A 1167 10.84 -46.99 -22.84
C LEU A 1167 9.82 -48.02 -22.34
N THR A 1168 8.95 -47.64 -21.39
CA THR A 1168 7.89 -48.49 -20.84
C THR A 1168 6.54 -47.78 -20.83
N ASN A 1169 5.44 -48.43 -21.27
CA ASN A 1169 4.09 -47.83 -21.34
C ASN A 1169 4.08 -46.48 -22.10
N PHE A 1170 4.55 -46.48 -23.34
CA PHE A 1170 4.92 -45.26 -24.07
C PHE A 1170 4.14 -45.08 -25.37
N GLU A 1171 3.80 -43.84 -25.72
CA GLU A 1171 3.01 -43.49 -26.91
C GLU A 1171 3.79 -42.57 -27.87
N PHE A 1172 3.74 -42.88 -29.17
CA PHE A 1172 4.25 -42.02 -30.24
C PHE A 1172 3.17 -41.73 -31.28
N ASN A 1173 2.64 -40.51 -31.28
CA ASN A 1173 1.40 -40.18 -31.99
C ASN A 1173 1.61 -39.06 -33.04
N ASN A 1174 0.95 -39.13 -34.19
CA ASN A 1174 0.79 -38.01 -35.16
C ASN A 1174 2.10 -37.37 -35.72
N HIS A 1175 3.23 -38.07 -35.80
CA HIS A 1175 4.46 -37.54 -36.41
C HIS A 1175 4.39 -37.52 -37.94
N THR A 1176 3.70 -36.50 -38.48
CA THR A 1176 3.39 -36.38 -39.92
C THR A 1176 4.06 -35.19 -40.62
N SER A 1177 4.75 -34.31 -39.89
CA SER A 1177 5.41 -33.10 -40.41
C SER A 1177 6.94 -33.20 -40.34
N PRO A 1178 7.70 -32.91 -41.42
CA PRO A 1178 7.22 -32.68 -42.78
C PRO A 1178 6.72 -34.00 -43.41
N ALA A 1179 5.73 -33.91 -44.29
CA ALA A 1179 5.22 -35.07 -45.01
C ALA A 1179 6.33 -35.75 -45.82
N SER A 1180 6.29 -37.08 -45.91
CA SER A 1180 7.33 -37.95 -46.50
C SER A 1180 8.71 -38.00 -45.83
N ASN A 1181 8.96 -37.22 -44.77
CA ASN A 1181 10.25 -37.16 -44.09
C ASN A 1181 10.10 -36.89 -42.57
N SER A 1182 9.19 -37.63 -41.94
CA SER A 1182 8.92 -37.62 -40.50
C SER A 1182 8.85 -39.05 -39.94
N THR A 1183 9.28 -39.25 -38.69
CA THR A 1183 9.34 -40.59 -38.07
C THR A 1183 9.18 -40.51 -36.55
N ALA A 1184 8.33 -41.35 -35.96
CA ALA A 1184 8.15 -41.35 -34.50
C ALA A 1184 9.45 -41.66 -33.73
N LEU A 1185 10.13 -42.76 -34.08
CA LEU A 1185 11.40 -43.18 -33.46
C LEU A 1185 12.49 -43.45 -34.51
N VAL A 1186 13.64 -42.79 -34.37
CA VAL A 1186 14.83 -43.03 -35.20
C VAL A 1186 15.99 -43.55 -34.34
N VAL A 1187 16.62 -44.65 -34.73
CA VAL A 1187 17.69 -45.31 -33.96
C VAL A 1187 18.90 -45.59 -34.85
N ALA A 1188 20.00 -44.86 -34.70
CA ALA A 1188 21.18 -44.98 -35.57
C ALA A 1188 22.50 -45.13 -34.80
N ASN A 1189 23.19 -46.26 -35.02
CA ASN A 1189 24.35 -46.69 -34.22
C ASN A 1189 24.04 -46.73 -32.70
N ALA A 1190 22.83 -47.11 -32.31
CA ALA A 1190 22.32 -46.97 -30.93
C ALA A 1190 21.51 -48.20 -30.46
N GLY A 1191 21.17 -48.26 -29.16
CA GLY A 1191 20.43 -49.37 -28.56
C GLY A 1191 19.15 -48.92 -27.84
N VAL A 1192 18.03 -49.61 -28.04
CA VAL A 1192 16.77 -49.32 -27.33
C VAL A 1192 15.98 -50.58 -26.95
N ILE A 1193 15.41 -50.56 -25.74
CA ILE A 1193 14.43 -51.51 -25.22
C ILE A 1193 13.06 -50.81 -25.23
N LEU A 1194 12.06 -51.47 -25.83
CA LEU A 1194 10.67 -51.00 -25.95
C LEU A 1194 9.75 -52.00 -25.26
N ASN A 1195 9.11 -51.61 -24.16
CA ASN A 1195 8.15 -52.45 -23.43
C ASN A 1195 6.77 -51.77 -23.40
N THR A 1196 5.74 -52.40 -23.97
CA THR A 1196 4.39 -51.81 -24.05
C THR A 1196 4.41 -50.43 -24.72
N VAL A 1197 4.79 -50.38 -26.01
CA VAL A 1197 4.95 -49.11 -26.76
C VAL A 1197 4.02 -49.08 -27.97
N SER A 1198 3.31 -47.98 -28.18
CA SER A 1198 2.43 -47.79 -29.33
C SER A 1198 2.93 -46.69 -30.27
N PHE A 1199 2.71 -46.92 -31.57
CA PHE A 1199 3.00 -45.98 -32.64
C PHE A 1199 1.71 -45.74 -33.44
N SER A 1200 1.03 -44.62 -33.21
CA SER A 1200 -0.23 -44.27 -33.88
C SER A 1200 -0.09 -43.09 -34.86
N ASP A 1201 -0.71 -43.20 -36.03
CA ASP A 1201 -1.00 -42.08 -36.94
C ASP A 1201 0.24 -41.27 -37.40
N ASN A 1202 1.44 -41.86 -37.32
CA ASN A 1202 2.69 -41.24 -37.76
C ASN A 1202 2.88 -41.40 -39.28
N PHE A 1203 3.81 -40.66 -39.88
CA PHE A 1203 4.22 -40.97 -41.25
C PHE A 1203 4.95 -42.33 -41.30
N LEU A 1204 6.02 -42.47 -40.52
CA LEU A 1204 6.74 -43.73 -40.25
C LEU A 1204 6.82 -43.96 -38.74
N GLY A 1205 6.61 -45.20 -38.29
CA GLY A 1205 6.76 -45.60 -36.89
C GLY A 1205 8.22 -45.62 -36.43
N VAL A 1206 8.98 -46.63 -36.86
CA VAL A 1206 10.39 -46.80 -36.48
C VAL A 1206 11.30 -46.84 -37.71
N SER A 1207 12.44 -46.14 -37.64
CA SER A 1207 13.55 -46.22 -38.59
C SER A 1207 14.85 -46.59 -37.86
N SER A 1208 15.55 -47.63 -38.31
CA SER A 1208 16.78 -48.11 -37.68
C SER A 1208 17.93 -48.33 -38.67
N SER A 1209 19.17 -48.13 -38.20
CA SER A 1209 20.39 -48.41 -38.96
C SER A 1209 21.56 -48.72 -38.02
N ASN A 1210 22.23 -49.86 -38.20
CA ASN A 1210 23.35 -50.32 -37.35
C ASN A 1210 23.02 -50.31 -35.84
N SER A 1211 21.80 -50.68 -35.47
CA SER A 1211 21.24 -50.46 -34.14
C SER A 1211 20.59 -51.73 -33.58
N THR A 1212 20.54 -51.84 -32.25
CA THR A 1212 19.86 -52.94 -31.55
C THR A 1212 18.52 -52.46 -31.02
N ILE A 1213 17.43 -53.13 -31.39
CA ILE A 1213 16.09 -52.89 -30.85
C ILE A 1213 15.60 -54.17 -30.18
N GLN A 1214 15.19 -54.07 -28.93
CA GLN A 1214 14.48 -55.14 -28.21
C GLN A 1214 13.05 -54.68 -27.96
N ALA A 1215 12.07 -55.55 -28.23
CA ALA A 1215 10.66 -55.17 -28.27
C ALA A 1215 9.76 -56.20 -27.58
N THR A 1216 8.97 -55.73 -26.61
CA THR A 1216 7.90 -56.44 -25.91
C THR A 1216 6.62 -55.64 -26.05
N ASP A 1217 5.52 -56.26 -26.47
CA ASP A 1217 4.19 -55.63 -26.60
C ASP A 1217 4.19 -54.29 -27.38
N VAL A 1218 4.88 -54.27 -28.53
CA VAL A 1218 4.92 -53.11 -29.42
C VAL A 1218 3.79 -53.15 -30.45
N THR A 1219 3.07 -52.03 -30.63
CA THR A 1219 1.90 -51.93 -31.50
C THR A 1219 2.01 -50.80 -32.52
N PHE A 1220 1.42 -51.01 -33.70
CA PHE A 1220 1.37 -50.04 -34.80
C PHE A 1220 -0.06 -49.89 -35.32
N SER A 1221 -0.56 -48.66 -35.44
CA SER A 1221 -1.89 -48.33 -35.95
C SER A 1221 -1.88 -47.02 -36.75
N GLY A 1222 -2.71 -46.89 -37.79
CA GLY A 1222 -2.92 -45.63 -38.52
C GLY A 1222 -1.71 -45.02 -39.27
N ASN A 1223 -0.50 -45.58 -39.13
CA ASN A 1223 0.71 -45.00 -39.69
C ASN A 1223 0.69 -45.01 -41.24
N THR A 1224 1.18 -43.94 -41.89
CA THR A 1224 1.14 -43.80 -43.35
C THR A 1224 1.96 -44.86 -44.08
N THR A 1225 3.03 -45.37 -43.45
CA THR A 1225 3.69 -46.61 -43.83
C THR A 1225 3.45 -47.67 -42.76
N ASP A 1226 2.62 -48.69 -43.06
CA ASP A 1226 2.18 -49.76 -42.15
C ASP A 1226 3.31 -50.66 -41.58
N LYS A 1227 4.58 -50.35 -41.86
CA LYS A 1227 5.72 -51.22 -41.63
C LYS A 1227 6.95 -50.44 -41.20
N SER A 1228 7.49 -50.76 -40.02
CA SER A 1228 8.94 -50.70 -39.81
C SER A 1228 9.64 -51.61 -40.84
N PRO A 1229 10.91 -51.35 -41.21
CA PRO A 1229 11.67 -52.28 -42.05
C PRO A 1229 11.62 -53.72 -41.51
N ALA A 1230 11.63 -54.73 -42.38
CA ALA A 1230 11.49 -56.16 -42.01
C ALA A 1230 12.69 -56.76 -41.25
N ASN A 1231 13.56 -55.88 -40.76
CA ASN A 1231 14.83 -56.12 -40.09
C ASN A 1231 15.13 -54.93 -39.14
N ALA A 1232 14.07 -54.35 -38.55
CA ALA A 1232 14.11 -53.32 -37.51
C ALA A 1232 13.76 -53.87 -36.10
N PHE A 1233 13.45 -55.17 -36.02
CA PHE A 1233 13.24 -56.00 -34.85
C PHE A 1233 13.96 -57.34 -35.09
#